data_AF-A0A3S3KU75-F1
#
_entry.id   AF-A0A3S3KU75-F1
#
_cell.length_a   1.000
_cell.length_b   1.000
_cell.length_c   1.000
_cell.angle_alpha   90.00
_cell.angle_beta   90.00
_cell.angle_gamma   90.00
#
_symmetry.space_group_name_H-M   'P 1'
#
loop_
_entity.id
_entity.type
_entity.pdbx_description
1 polymer ?
#
loop_
_entity_poly.entity_id
_entity_poly.type
_entity_poly.pdbx_seq_one_letter_code
_entity_poly.pdbx_strand_id
1 'polypeptide(L)'
;ADLAREVTEGKREAKAAFGKDEVYLEKLIERARHVEVQVLGDTHGNAVHLFERDCSIQRRNQKVVERAPAPYLEMSQREELCGYALKIARETSYIGAGTVEFLQDADTGKFYFIEVNPRIQVEHTVTEQVTGIDIVKAQIHILDGFAIDTPESGVPAQKDIRLNGHALQCRITTEDPEHNFIPDYGRITAYRGATGFGIRLDGGTAYSGAVITRFYDPLLEKVTAWAPTPAETIARMNRALREFRIRGVATNLTFLEAIINHPSFAENSYTTKFIDTTPELFASVKRQDRATKLLNYLADVSVNGHPETRGRPQPKADAAAPMVPYLNGNVPDGSKQKLDALGPEKFAAWMRAQKEVLVTDTTMRDGHQSLLATRVRTYDIAGIAGTYARALPQLLSLECWGGATFDVAMRFLTEDPWERLALVREAAPNLLLQMLLRGANGVGYTNYPDNVVQHFVKQAASGGVDLFRVFDCLNWVDNMRVAMDAVGAEGKLIEAAICYTGDILDPARAKYDLKYYVALARELQAAGAHIIAVKDMAGLLKPNAARALFKALREATDLPIHFHTHDTSGLSAATVLAAVDSGVDAIDAAMDALSGNTSQPCLGSIVEALKGTERDPGLDPQWIRNISFYWEAVRNQYAAFESDLKGPASEVYLHEMPGGQFTNLKEQARSLGLETRWHEVAQTYHDVNLMFGDIVKVTPSSKVVGDMALMMVSQDLTVADVENPARDIAFPDSVVSMLRGDLGQSPGGWPEALQKKVLKGDKPITVRPGSLLKAANLKASRKEIEDKLERKLSEFEFASWLMYPKVFSDFTAAQETYGPVSVLPTPTYFYGMKPEDEIFVDIEKGKTLVVRCLAIGDVDEKGMVTVFFELNGQPRRVKVPDRAHGASAAKARRKAEPGNEAHVGAPMPGVVSALAVAAGQAVKAGDVLLSIEAMKMETALHAERDGTIAEVLVKAGDQIDAKDLLIAFG
;
A
#
# COMPACT_ATOMS: atom_id res chain seq x y z
N ALA A 1 14.14 -52.46 -9.01
CA ALA A 1 13.38 -52.44 -7.75
C ALA A 1 12.01 -51.78 -7.95
N ASP A 2 11.94 -50.71 -8.74
CA ASP A 2 10.70 -49.94 -8.94
C ASP A 2 9.61 -50.70 -9.72
N LEU A 3 9.95 -51.46 -10.76
CA LEU A 3 8.95 -52.11 -11.63
C LEU A 3 7.89 -52.93 -10.87
N ALA A 4 8.29 -53.72 -9.87
CA ALA A 4 7.35 -54.53 -9.09
C ALA A 4 6.39 -53.67 -8.24
N ARG A 5 6.89 -52.55 -7.67
CA ARG A 5 6.09 -51.60 -6.92
C ARG A 5 5.11 -50.86 -7.84
N GLU A 6 5.61 -50.25 -8.91
CA GLU A 6 4.81 -49.43 -9.83
C GLU A 6 3.72 -50.26 -10.54
N VAL A 7 4.01 -51.51 -10.94
CA VAL A 7 2.99 -52.40 -11.54
C VAL A 7 1.89 -52.74 -10.52
N THR A 8 2.26 -52.95 -9.25
CA THR A 8 1.29 -53.25 -8.19
C THR A 8 0.40 -52.03 -7.92
N GLU A 9 1.00 -50.84 -7.85
CA GLU A 9 0.28 -49.58 -7.67
C GLU A 9 -0.65 -49.28 -8.85
N GLY A 10 -0.14 -49.39 -10.10
CA GLY A 10 -0.94 -49.19 -11.31
C GLY A 10 -2.11 -50.16 -11.43
N LYS A 11 -1.95 -51.43 -11.05
CA LYS A 11 -3.07 -52.39 -10.99
C LYS A 11 -4.14 -51.99 -9.97
N ARG A 12 -3.72 -51.53 -8.79
CA ARG A 12 -4.64 -51.08 -7.73
C ARG A 12 -5.43 -49.85 -8.19
N GLU A 13 -4.75 -48.88 -8.81
CA GLU A 13 -5.38 -47.69 -9.36
C GLU A 13 -6.35 -48.03 -10.50
N ALA A 14 -5.95 -48.90 -11.42
CA ALA A 14 -6.82 -49.34 -12.51
C ALA A 14 -8.11 -49.99 -11.99
N LYS A 15 -8.00 -50.86 -10.98
CA LYS A 15 -9.16 -51.48 -10.32
C LYS A 15 -10.07 -50.44 -9.68
N ALA A 16 -9.50 -49.45 -8.98
CA ALA A 16 -10.25 -48.43 -8.27
C ALA A 16 -10.98 -47.47 -9.22
N ALA A 17 -10.33 -47.06 -10.32
CA ALA A 17 -10.87 -46.07 -11.25
C ALA A 17 -11.77 -46.67 -12.34
N PHE A 18 -11.41 -47.85 -12.86
CA PHE A 18 -12.04 -48.45 -14.05
C PHE A 18 -12.73 -49.80 -13.78
N GLY A 19 -12.58 -50.36 -12.57
CA GLY A 19 -13.16 -51.66 -12.20
C GLY A 19 -12.45 -52.88 -12.81
N LYS A 20 -11.34 -52.68 -13.54
CA LYS A 20 -10.50 -53.72 -14.15
C LYS A 20 -9.02 -53.44 -13.86
N ASP A 21 -8.22 -54.48 -13.61
CA ASP A 21 -6.80 -54.37 -13.22
C ASP A 21 -5.82 -54.95 -14.26
N GLU A 22 -6.29 -55.16 -15.49
CA GLU A 22 -5.43 -55.54 -16.61
C GLU A 22 -4.49 -54.38 -16.95
N VAL A 23 -3.20 -54.68 -16.99
CA VAL A 23 -2.13 -53.75 -17.35
C VAL A 23 -1.20 -54.43 -18.34
N TYR A 24 -0.60 -53.64 -19.23
CA TYR A 24 0.40 -54.09 -20.19
C TYR A 24 1.59 -53.13 -20.19
N LEU A 25 2.70 -53.53 -20.78
CA LEU A 25 3.89 -52.69 -20.89
C LEU A 25 4.10 -52.31 -22.35
N GLU A 26 4.38 -51.03 -22.56
CA GLU A 26 4.73 -50.46 -23.86
C GLU A 26 6.14 -49.89 -23.83
N LYS A 27 6.77 -49.85 -25.01
CA LYS A 27 8.04 -49.15 -25.16
C LYS A 27 7.78 -47.65 -25.04
N LEU A 28 8.40 -47.00 -24.06
CA LEU A 28 8.37 -45.55 -23.91
C LEU A 28 9.08 -44.86 -25.09
N ILE A 29 8.37 -43.96 -25.78
CA ILE A 29 8.96 -43.03 -26.73
C ILE A 29 9.32 -41.76 -25.97
N GLU A 30 10.62 -41.52 -25.74
CA GLU A 30 11.10 -40.47 -24.84
C GLU A 30 10.77 -39.06 -25.35
N ARG A 31 10.96 -38.81 -26.65
CA ARG A 31 10.66 -37.53 -27.32
C ARG A 31 9.45 -37.67 -28.23
N ALA A 32 8.28 -37.90 -27.64
CA ALA A 32 7.06 -38.09 -28.40
C ALA A 32 6.33 -36.77 -28.70
N ARG A 33 5.70 -36.68 -29.87
CA ARG A 33 4.60 -35.77 -30.17
C ARG A 33 3.32 -36.58 -30.27
N HIS A 34 2.24 -36.09 -29.67
CA HIS A 34 0.94 -36.74 -29.71
C HIS A 34 0.14 -36.15 -30.87
N VAL A 35 -0.14 -36.98 -31.88
CA VAL A 35 -0.93 -36.61 -33.05
C VAL A 35 -2.08 -37.57 -33.21
N GLU A 36 -3.24 -37.06 -33.61
CA GLU A 36 -4.45 -37.86 -33.68
C GLU A 36 -5.28 -37.48 -34.90
N VAL A 37 -6.02 -38.43 -35.47
CA VAL A 37 -6.80 -38.22 -36.69
C VAL A 37 -8.28 -38.36 -36.39
N GLN A 38 -9.05 -37.34 -36.75
CA GLN A 38 -10.50 -37.39 -36.70
C GLN A 38 -11.05 -38.24 -37.83
N VAL A 39 -11.89 -39.22 -37.51
CA VAL A 39 -12.58 -40.06 -38.49
C VAL A 39 -14.10 -39.94 -38.33
N LEU A 40 -14.81 -39.99 -39.45
CA LEU A 40 -16.25 -40.20 -39.53
C LEU A 40 -16.50 -41.42 -40.42
N GLY A 41 -17.30 -42.38 -39.94
CA GLY A 41 -17.75 -43.52 -40.73
C GLY A 41 -19.27 -43.67 -40.69
N ASP A 42 -19.89 -44.06 -41.81
CA ASP A 42 -21.33 -44.18 -41.91
C ASP A 42 -21.83 -45.63 -41.95
N THR A 43 -23.15 -45.81 -41.96
CA THR A 43 -23.81 -47.11 -42.01
C THR A 43 -23.75 -47.80 -43.38
N HIS A 44 -23.17 -47.14 -44.39
CA HIS A 44 -23.06 -47.61 -45.78
C HIS A 44 -21.64 -48.08 -46.12
N GLY A 45 -20.73 -48.08 -45.13
CA GLY A 45 -19.34 -48.50 -45.29
C GLY A 45 -18.40 -47.40 -45.78
N ASN A 46 -18.86 -46.14 -45.86
CA ASN A 46 -17.99 -45.01 -46.15
C ASN A 46 -17.24 -44.58 -44.89
N ALA A 47 -15.98 -44.16 -45.06
CA ALA A 47 -15.19 -43.55 -44.00
C ALA A 47 -14.30 -42.44 -44.54
N VAL A 48 -14.31 -41.29 -43.87
CA VAL A 48 -13.50 -40.10 -44.19
C VAL A 48 -12.72 -39.63 -42.96
N HIS A 49 -11.56 -39.03 -43.19
CA HIS A 49 -10.81 -38.32 -42.15
C HIS A 49 -11.03 -36.82 -42.28
N LEU A 50 -11.05 -36.12 -41.14
CA LEU A 50 -11.12 -34.66 -41.05
C LEU A 50 -9.76 -34.08 -40.65
N PHE A 51 -8.70 -34.63 -41.24
CA PHE A 51 -7.30 -34.34 -40.91
C PHE A 51 -6.95 -34.66 -39.44
N GLU A 52 -5.77 -34.19 -39.03
CA GLU A 52 -5.17 -34.45 -37.74
C GLU A 52 -5.20 -33.26 -36.78
N ARG A 53 -5.04 -33.55 -35.49
CA ARG A 53 -4.77 -32.60 -34.42
C ARG A 53 -3.43 -32.92 -33.77
N ASP A 54 -2.77 -31.88 -33.30
CA ASP A 54 -1.62 -31.96 -32.42
C ASP A 54 -2.05 -31.70 -30.97
N CYS A 55 -1.85 -32.70 -30.12
CA CYS A 55 -2.23 -32.72 -28.72
C CYS A 55 -1.01 -32.94 -27.81
N SER A 56 0.18 -32.55 -28.30
CA SER A 56 1.45 -32.77 -27.60
C SER A 56 1.63 -31.90 -26.36
N ILE A 57 0.87 -30.82 -26.19
CA ILE A 57 0.97 -29.99 -24.98
C ILE A 57 0.21 -30.66 -23.85
N GLN A 58 0.96 -31.33 -22.99
CA GLN A 58 0.43 -32.17 -21.92
C GLN A 58 1.09 -31.87 -20.58
N ARG A 59 0.34 -32.03 -19.50
CA ARG A 59 0.85 -32.05 -18.12
C ARG A 59 0.49 -33.39 -17.50
N ARG A 60 1.48 -34.15 -17.02
CA ARG A 60 1.26 -35.52 -16.50
C ARG A 60 0.36 -36.36 -17.43
N ASN A 61 0.66 -36.30 -18.73
CA ASN A 61 -0.06 -37.02 -19.80
C ASN A 61 -1.52 -36.60 -20.03
N GLN A 62 -2.00 -35.54 -19.38
CA GLN A 62 -3.29 -34.93 -19.70
C GLN A 62 -3.09 -33.81 -20.72
N LYS A 63 -3.85 -33.82 -21.81
CA LYS A 63 -3.86 -32.73 -22.81
C LYS A 63 -4.17 -31.41 -22.11
N VAL A 64 -3.62 -30.30 -22.59
CA VAL A 64 -3.86 -28.94 -22.07
C VAL A 64 -4.20 -27.95 -23.19
N VAL A 65 -3.45 -28.02 -24.29
CA VAL A 65 -3.64 -27.20 -25.49
C VAL A 65 -3.62 -28.09 -26.72
N GLU A 66 -4.59 -27.92 -27.61
CA GLU A 66 -4.73 -28.71 -28.83
C GLU A 66 -4.76 -27.80 -30.06
N ARG A 67 -4.21 -28.26 -31.18
CA ARG A 67 -4.11 -27.48 -32.44
C ARG A 67 -4.57 -28.30 -33.64
N ALA A 68 -5.19 -27.64 -34.61
CA ALA A 68 -5.50 -28.23 -35.91
C ALA A 68 -5.13 -27.26 -37.04
N PRO A 69 -4.58 -27.74 -38.17
CA PRO A 69 -3.84 -29.01 -38.29
C PRO A 69 -2.55 -28.99 -37.45
N ALA A 70 -1.81 -30.10 -37.41
CA ALA A 70 -0.49 -30.15 -36.78
C ALA A 70 0.51 -29.29 -37.59
N PRO A 71 1.02 -28.17 -37.04
CA PRO A 71 1.72 -27.14 -37.83
C PRO A 71 3.12 -27.56 -38.32
N TYR A 72 3.67 -28.63 -37.76
CA TYR A 72 4.99 -29.16 -38.08
C TYR A 72 4.97 -30.38 -39.02
N LEU A 73 3.78 -30.83 -39.44
CA LEU A 73 3.65 -31.95 -40.37
C LEU A 73 3.61 -31.47 -41.81
N GLU A 74 4.51 -32.02 -42.61
CA GLU A 74 4.47 -31.93 -44.06
C GLU A 74 3.25 -32.68 -44.63
N MET A 75 2.80 -32.29 -45.83
CA MET A 75 1.61 -32.87 -46.43
C MET A 75 1.71 -34.40 -46.61
N SER A 76 2.89 -34.91 -46.98
CA SER A 76 3.10 -36.36 -47.15
C SER A 76 2.97 -37.13 -45.83
N GLN A 77 3.45 -36.57 -44.72
CA GLN A 77 3.33 -37.18 -43.39
C GLN A 77 1.87 -37.15 -42.91
N ARG A 78 1.16 -36.07 -43.21
CA ARG A 78 -0.27 -35.93 -42.93
C ARG A 78 -1.10 -36.97 -43.70
N GLU A 79 -0.82 -37.16 -44.98
CA GLU A 79 -1.47 -38.19 -45.81
C GLU A 79 -1.19 -39.61 -45.30
N GLU A 80 0.06 -39.89 -44.92
CA GLU A 80 0.45 -41.16 -44.31
C GLU A 80 -0.34 -41.44 -43.02
N LEU A 81 -0.33 -40.48 -42.08
CA LEU A 81 -1.02 -40.57 -40.79
C LEU A 81 -2.54 -40.76 -40.97
N CYS A 82 -3.16 -39.94 -41.81
CA CYS A 82 -4.58 -40.02 -42.11
C CYS A 82 -4.94 -41.33 -42.83
N GLY A 83 -4.05 -41.83 -43.69
CA GLY A 83 -4.19 -43.12 -44.35
C GLY A 83 -4.21 -44.29 -43.38
N TYR A 84 -3.37 -44.27 -42.34
CA TYR A 84 -3.40 -45.29 -41.27
C TYR A 84 -4.72 -45.27 -40.51
N ALA A 85 -5.22 -44.08 -40.12
CA ALA A 85 -6.48 -43.94 -39.42
C ALA A 85 -7.67 -44.44 -40.26
N LEU A 86 -7.72 -44.10 -41.54
CA LEU A 86 -8.74 -44.62 -42.46
C LEU A 86 -8.66 -46.13 -42.65
N LYS A 87 -7.45 -46.69 -42.71
CA LYS A 87 -7.27 -48.15 -42.80
C LYS A 87 -7.87 -48.86 -41.59
N ILE A 88 -7.61 -48.35 -40.38
CA ILE A 88 -8.17 -48.88 -39.13
C ILE A 88 -9.69 -48.77 -39.13
N ALA A 89 -10.22 -47.60 -39.53
CA ALA A 89 -11.67 -47.37 -39.56
C ALA A 89 -12.39 -48.29 -40.55
N ARG A 90 -11.83 -48.51 -41.73
CA ARG A 90 -12.38 -49.43 -42.75
C ARG A 90 -12.34 -50.88 -42.29
N GLU A 91 -11.21 -51.32 -41.71
CA GLU A 91 -11.05 -52.69 -41.23
C GLU A 91 -12.04 -53.03 -40.10
N THR A 92 -12.41 -52.03 -39.30
CA THR A 92 -13.37 -52.20 -38.19
C THR A 92 -14.81 -51.87 -38.58
N SER A 93 -15.08 -51.47 -39.84
CA SER A 93 -16.38 -50.95 -40.28
C SER A 93 -16.92 -49.88 -39.30
N TYR A 94 -16.05 -48.92 -38.95
CA TYR A 94 -16.30 -47.94 -37.90
C TYR A 94 -17.51 -47.04 -38.23
N ILE A 95 -18.40 -46.81 -37.26
CA ILE A 95 -19.61 -45.99 -37.42
C ILE A 95 -19.61 -44.83 -36.42
N GLY A 96 -19.98 -43.64 -36.87
CA GLY A 96 -20.03 -42.40 -36.10
C GLY A 96 -18.70 -41.65 -36.12
N ALA A 97 -18.45 -40.84 -35.08
CA ALA A 97 -17.21 -40.10 -34.92
C ALA A 97 -16.26 -40.82 -33.96
N GLY A 98 -15.01 -40.98 -34.40
CA GLY A 98 -13.92 -41.54 -33.61
C GLY A 98 -12.63 -40.82 -33.87
N THR A 99 -11.67 -41.00 -32.97
CA THR A 99 -10.32 -40.47 -33.15
C THR A 99 -9.30 -41.59 -33.00
N VAL A 100 -8.36 -41.66 -33.94
CA VAL A 100 -7.23 -42.60 -33.90
C VAL A 100 -5.99 -41.84 -33.45
N GLU A 101 -5.39 -42.23 -32.33
CA GLU A 101 -4.26 -41.54 -31.71
C GLU A 101 -2.94 -42.24 -32.00
N PHE A 102 -1.89 -41.44 -32.19
CA PHE A 102 -0.54 -41.88 -32.48
C PHE A 102 0.48 -41.08 -31.68
N LEU A 103 1.63 -41.70 -31.41
CA LEU A 103 2.85 -41.01 -31.01
C LEU A 103 3.77 -40.90 -32.21
N GLN A 104 4.17 -39.68 -32.56
CA GLN A 104 5.27 -39.42 -33.47
C GLN A 104 6.57 -39.32 -32.66
N ASP A 105 7.57 -40.14 -32.99
CA ASP A 105 8.92 -39.99 -32.45
C ASP A 105 9.58 -38.76 -33.09
N ALA A 106 9.91 -37.75 -32.29
CA ALA A 106 10.47 -36.49 -32.78
C ALA A 106 11.89 -36.64 -33.37
N ASP A 107 12.61 -37.71 -33.03
CA ASP A 107 13.97 -37.95 -33.54
C ASP A 107 13.94 -38.63 -34.91
N THR A 108 12.94 -39.49 -35.16
CA THR A 108 12.85 -40.30 -36.39
C THR A 108 11.72 -39.92 -37.33
N GLY A 109 10.74 -39.15 -36.86
CA GLY A 109 9.52 -38.78 -37.59
C GLY A 109 8.48 -39.90 -37.73
N LYS A 110 8.74 -41.10 -37.18
CA LYS A 110 7.86 -42.28 -37.31
C LYS A 110 6.64 -42.18 -36.42
N PHE A 111 5.51 -42.65 -36.92
CA PHE A 111 4.25 -42.74 -36.18
C PHE A 111 4.02 -44.14 -35.60
N TYR A 112 3.53 -44.19 -34.37
CA TYR A 112 3.16 -45.41 -33.66
C TYR A 112 1.74 -45.27 -33.14
N PHE A 113 0.85 -46.17 -33.56
CA PHE A 113 -0.52 -46.23 -33.05
C PHE A 113 -0.53 -46.49 -31.54
N ILE A 114 -1.41 -45.81 -30.81
CA ILE A 114 -1.59 -46.03 -29.37
C ILE A 114 -3.02 -46.44 -29.01
N GLU A 115 -4.03 -45.70 -29.47
CA GLU A 115 -5.42 -45.98 -29.12
C GLU A 115 -6.42 -45.49 -30.16
N VAL A 116 -7.66 -45.97 -30.04
CA VAL A 116 -8.83 -45.37 -30.68
C VAL A 116 -9.75 -44.87 -29.57
N ASN A 117 -10.16 -43.62 -29.66
CA ASN A 117 -11.26 -43.07 -28.87
C ASN A 117 -12.55 -43.24 -29.68
N PRO A 118 -13.43 -44.21 -29.36
CA PRO A 118 -14.59 -44.51 -30.17
C PRO A 118 -15.77 -43.55 -29.86
N ARG A 119 -15.48 -42.26 -29.80
CA ARG A 119 -16.39 -41.19 -29.41
C ARG A 119 -15.88 -39.84 -29.91
N ILE A 120 -16.73 -38.82 -29.80
CA ILE A 120 -16.29 -37.43 -29.91
C ILE A 120 -15.27 -37.08 -28.80
N GLN A 121 -14.34 -36.19 -29.13
CA GLN A 121 -13.34 -35.68 -28.19
C GLN A 121 -13.58 -34.21 -27.85
N VAL A 122 -12.96 -33.74 -26.76
CA VAL A 122 -13.17 -32.39 -26.23
C VAL A 122 -12.69 -31.33 -27.23
N GLU A 123 -11.62 -31.66 -27.94
CA GLU A 123 -10.86 -30.93 -28.95
C GLU A 123 -11.40 -31.07 -30.39
N HIS A 124 -12.58 -31.66 -30.59
CA HIS A 124 -13.21 -31.70 -31.93
C HIS A 124 -13.40 -30.27 -32.51
N THR A 125 -13.56 -29.27 -31.65
CA THR A 125 -13.82 -27.87 -32.03
C THR A 125 -12.74 -27.28 -32.94
N VAL A 126 -11.45 -27.62 -32.75
CA VAL A 126 -10.38 -27.12 -33.63
C VAL A 126 -10.48 -27.72 -35.03
N THR A 127 -10.89 -28.99 -35.14
CA THR A 127 -11.13 -29.65 -36.43
C THR A 127 -12.31 -29.02 -37.15
N GLU A 128 -13.40 -28.73 -36.46
CA GLU A 128 -14.56 -28.04 -37.07
C GLU A 128 -14.18 -26.66 -37.61
N GLN A 129 -13.36 -25.90 -36.86
CA GLN A 129 -12.91 -24.57 -37.30
C GLN A 129 -12.05 -24.60 -38.56
N VAL A 130 -11.21 -25.61 -38.75
CA VAL A 130 -10.33 -25.70 -39.94
C VAL A 130 -10.93 -26.45 -41.11
N THR A 131 -12.03 -27.20 -40.92
CA THR A 131 -12.69 -27.95 -42.00
C THR A 131 -14.04 -27.36 -42.40
N GLY A 132 -14.68 -26.60 -41.52
CA GLY A 132 -16.05 -26.11 -41.70
C GLY A 132 -17.12 -27.20 -41.54
N ILE A 133 -16.75 -28.40 -41.08
CA ILE A 133 -17.66 -29.54 -40.90
C ILE A 133 -18.08 -29.61 -39.44
N ASP A 134 -19.40 -29.65 -39.19
CA ASP A 134 -20.00 -29.83 -37.87
C ASP A 134 -20.04 -31.33 -37.53
N ILE A 135 -19.11 -31.77 -36.68
CA ILE A 135 -18.89 -33.16 -36.32
C ILE A 135 -20.07 -33.69 -35.51
N VAL A 136 -20.65 -32.86 -34.64
CA VAL A 136 -21.79 -33.27 -33.80
C VAL A 136 -23.03 -33.52 -34.66
N LYS A 137 -23.33 -32.62 -35.62
CA LYS A 137 -24.42 -32.87 -36.59
C LYS A 137 -24.15 -34.09 -37.45
N ALA A 138 -22.91 -34.26 -37.93
CA ALA A 138 -22.54 -35.42 -38.73
C ALA A 138 -22.79 -36.73 -37.98
N GLN A 139 -22.46 -36.83 -36.69
CA GLN A 139 -22.76 -38.01 -35.88
C GLN A 139 -24.26 -38.35 -35.84
N ILE A 140 -25.12 -37.33 -35.73
CA ILE A 140 -26.57 -37.50 -35.70
C ILE A 140 -27.05 -37.99 -37.07
N HIS A 141 -26.65 -37.31 -38.15
CA HIS A 141 -27.09 -37.65 -39.52
C HIS A 141 -26.61 -39.03 -39.98
N ILE A 142 -25.41 -39.42 -39.58
CA ILE A 142 -24.89 -40.77 -39.83
C ILE A 142 -25.78 -41.84 -39.19
N LEU A 143 -26.24 -41.62 -37.95
CA LEU A 143 -27.11 -42.56 -37.25
C LEU A 143 -28.57 -42.50 -37.73
N ASP A 144 -29.01 -41.39 -38.32
CA ASP A 144 -30.26 -41.30 -39.08
C ASP A 144 -30.21 -42.10 -40.40
N GLY A 145 -29.03 -42.58 -40.78
CA GLY A 145 -28.82 -43.43 -41.96
C GLY A 145 -28.44 -42.66 -43.23
N PHE A 146 -28.09 -41.37 -43.14
CA PHE A 146 -27.59 -40.62 -44.29
C PHE A 146 -26.16 -41.03 -44.66
N ALA A 147 -25.88 -41.14 -45.96
CA ALA A 147 -24.56 -41.51 -46.47
C ALA A 147 -23.64 -40.29 -46.58
N ILE A 148 -22.38 -40.43 -46.19
CA ILE A 148 -21.33 -39.45 -46.48
C ILE A 148 -21.28 -39.19 -48.01
N ASP A 149 -20.96 -37.96 -48.42
CA ASP A 149 -21.06 -37.44 -49.80
C ASP A 149 -22.49 -37.12 -50.26
N THR A 150 -23.45 -37.07 -49.32
CA THR A 150 -24.79 -36.51 -49.56
C THR A 150 -24.98 -35.21 -48.79
N PRO A 151 -25.74 -34.23 -49.32
CA PRO A 151 -26.06 -33.00 -48.60
C PRO A 151 -26.67 -33.23 -47.20
N GLU A 152 -27.47 -34.28 -47.05
CA GLU A 152 -28.18 -34.64 -45.82
C GLU A 152 -27.24 -35.11 -44.70
N SER A 153 -26.11 -35.74 -45.05
CA SER A 153 -25.09 -36.13 -44.07
C SER A 153 -24.35 -34.94 -43.47
N GLY A 154 -24.29 -33.82 -44.19
CA GLY A 154 -23.43 -32.67 -43.86
C GLY A 154 -21.93 -32.93 -44.02
N VAL A 155 -21.52 -34.07 -44.59
CA VAL A 155 -20.11 -34.49 -44.73
C VAL A 155 -19.78 -34.71 -46.22
N PRO A 156 -18.86 -33.94 -46.81
CA PRO A 156 -18.43 -34.13 -48.21
C PRO A 156 -17.63 -35.42 -48.43
N ALA A 157 -17.49 -35.86 -49.68
CA ALA A 157 -16.45 -36.83 -50.04
C ALA A 157 -15.05 -36.37 -49.62
N GLN A 158 -14.18 -37.33 -49.28
CA GLN A 158 -12.81 -37.07 -48.79
C GLN A 158 -12.03 -36.04 -49.63
N LYS A 159 -12.17 -36.10 -50.96
CA LYS A 159 -11.45 -35.22 -51.90
C LYS A 159 -11.89 -33.75 -51.79
N ASP A 160 -13.04 -33.46 -51.21
CA ASP A 160 -13.63 -32.12 -51.10
C ASP A 160 -13.53 -31.55 -49.67
N ILE A 161 -13.00 -32.34 -48.73
CA ILE A 161 -12.64 -31.89 -47.38
C ILE A 161 -11.32 -31.10 -47.48
N ARG A 162 -11.35 -29.82 -47.09
CA ARG A 162 -10.21 -28.89 -47.21
C ARG A 162 -9.82 -28.35 -45.85
N LEU A 163 -8.52 -28.12 -45.67
CA LEU A 163 -8.00 -27.32 -44.56
C LEU A 163 -8.14 -25.84 -44.88
N ASN A 164 -8.66 -25.07 -43.94
CA ASN A 164 -8.75 -23.62 -43.98
C ASN A 164 -8.15 -23.03 -42.70
N GLY A 165 -6.93 -22.50 -42.80
CA GLY A 165 -6.22 -21.86 -41.70
C GLY A 165 -5.81 -22.83 -40.59
N HIS A 166 -5.69 -22.28 -39.38
CA HIS A 166 -5.28 -22.97 -38.17
C HIS A 166 -6.25 -22.65 -37.03
N ALA A 167 -6.42 -23.61 -36.12
CA ALA A 167 -7.17 -23.43 -34.89
C ALA A 167 -6.38 -23.96 -33.69
N LEU A 168 -6.64 -23.36 -32.54
CA LEU A 168 -6.04 -23.71 -31.25
C LEU A 168 -7.11 -23.63 -30.17
N GLN A 169 -7.18 -24.65 -29.31
CA GLN A 169 -8.07 -24.69 -28.16
C GLN A 169 -7.28 -24.61 -26.85
N CYS A 170 -7.81 -23.84 -25.91
CA CYS A 170 -7.40 -23.86 -24.50
C CYS A 170 -8.61 -24.13 -23.61
N ARG A 171 -8.39 -24.87 -22.52
CA ARG A 171 -9.40 -25.11 -21.49
C ARG A 171 -9.15 -24.24 -20.28
N ILE A 172 -10.06 -23.33 -20.02
CA ILE A 172 -10.04 -22.53 -18.80
C ILE A 172 -10.63 -23.38 -17.68
N THR A 173 -9.84 -23.63 -16.64
CA THR A 173 -10.23 -24.45 -15.48
C THR A 173 -10.10 -23.64 -14.18
N THR A 174 -10.66 -24.15 -13.09
CA THR A 174 -10.43 -23.61 -11.74
C THR A 174 -9.14 -24.11 -11.09
N GLU A 175 -8.30 -24.86 -11.80
CA GLU A 175 -7.02 -25.30 -11.26
C GLU A 175 -6.11 -24.10 -11.03
N ASP A 176 -5.60 -23.96 -9.80
CA ASP A 176 -4.73 -22.86 -9.44
C ASP A 176 -3.25 -23.22 -9.68
N PRO A 177 -2.57 -22.61 -10.67
CA PRO A 177 -1.16 -22.87 -10.92
C PRO A 177 -0.25 -22.52 -9.74
N GLU A 178 -0.66 -21.59 -8.87
CA GLU A 178 0.09 -21.17 -7.68
C GLU A 178 -0.06 -22.18 -6.52
N HIS A 179 -1.08 -23.04 -6.57
CA HIS A 179 -1.38 -24.06 -5.57
C HIS A 179 -1.39 -25.46 -6.20
N ASN A 180 -0.33 -25.80 -6.94
CA ASN A 180 -0.11 -27.14 -7.53
C ASN A 180 -1.24 -27.64 -8.45
N PHE A 181 -2.02 -26.73 -9.04
CA PHE A 181 -3.18 -27.03 -9.89
C PHE A 181 -4.31 -27.72 -9.15
N ILE A 182 -4.44 -27.49 -7.84
CA ILE A 182 -5.63 -27.91 -7.09
C ILE A 182 -6.84 -27.14 -7.66
N PRO A 183 -7.95 -27.83 -8.01
CA PRO A 183 -9.18 -27.17 -8.38
C PRO A 183 -9.74 -26.29 -7.27
N ASP A 184 -9.81 -24.98 -7.54
CA ASP A 184 -10.58 -24.06 -6.71
C ASP A 184 -12.08 -24.24 -6.96
N TYR A 185 -12.89 -23.84 -5.98
CA TYR A 185 -14.34 -24.01 -6.01
C TYR A 185 -15.02 -22.88 -5.23
N GLY A 186 -16.33 -22.75 -5.42
CA GLY A 186 -17.10 -21.67 -4.81
C GLY A 186 -17.78 -20.80 -5.86
N ARG A 187 -18.13 -19.57 -5.47
CA ARG A 187 -19.03 -18.75 -6.27
C ARG A 187 -18.24 -17.80 -7.17
N ILE A 188 -18.49 -17.88 -8.47
CA ILE A 188 -18.04 -16.87 -9.43
C ILE A 188 -18.75 -15.54 -9.13
N THR A 189 -17.98 -14.51 -8.79
CA THR A 189 -18.47 -13.17 -8.44
C THR A 189 -18.56 -12.25 -9.64
N ALA A 190 -17.74 -12.47 -10.66
CA ALA A 190 -17.83 -11.82 -11.95
C ALA A 190 -17.25 -12.75 -13.02
N TYR A 191 -17.90 -12.79 -14.18
CA TYR A 191 -17.44 -13.54 -15.35
C TYR A 191 -17.63 -12.69 -16.60
N ARG A 192 -16.57 -12.58 -17.40
CA ARG A 192 -16.57 -11.96 -18.72
C ARG A 192 -15.69 -12.78 -19.65
N GLY A 193 -16.31 -13.44 -20.64
CA GLY A 193 -15.63 -14.10 -21.74
C GLY A 193 -15.08 -13.12 -22.76
N ALA A 194 -14.10 -13.58 -23.55
CA ALA A 194 -13.54 -12.81 -24.65
C ALA A 194 -14.24 -13.18 -25.97
N THR A 195 -14.74 -12.20 -26.71
CA THR A 195 -15.49 -12.42 -27.97
C THR A 195 -14.79 -11.75 -29.16
N GLY A 196 -15.35 -11.86 -30.36
CA GLY A 196 -14.81 -11.23 -31.58
C GLY A 196 -14.43 -12.23 -32.66
N PHE A 197 -13.97 -11.71 -33.81
CA PHE A 197 -13.72 -12.54 -35.00
C PHE A 197 -12.73 -13.67 -34.74
N GLY A 198 -13.10 -14.88 -35.15
CA GLY A 198 -12.32 -16.10 -35.01
C GLY A 198 -12.09 -16.56 -33.57
N ILE A 199 -12.93 -16.13 -32.62
CA ILE A 199 -13.04 -16.73 -31.29
C ILE A 199 -14.35 -17.49 -31.20
N ARG A 200 -14.27 -18.77 -30.84
CA ARG A 200 -15.38 -19.62 -30.46
C ARG A 200 -15.29 -19.91 -28.97
N LEU A 201 -16.43 -19.85 -28.29
CA LEU A 201 -16.57 -20.16 -26.88
C LEU A 201 -17.59 -21.30 -26.72
N ASP A 202 -17.17 -22.37 -26.06
CA ASP A 202 -18.05 -23.47 -25.65
C ASP A 202 -18.08 -23.46 -24.11
N GLY A 203 -19.07 -22.73 -23.56
CA GLY A 203 -19.25 -22.53 -22.12
C GLY A 203 -19.63 -23.82 -21.40
N GLY A 204 -18.95 -24.09 -20.28
CA GLY A 204 -19.28 -25.21 -19.39
C GLY A 204 -20.15 -24.75 -18.23
N THR A 205 -19.50 -24.38 -17.12
CA THR A 205 -20.16 -24.07 -15.84
C THR A 205 -20.09 -22.58 -15.47
N ALA A 206 -19.38 -21.77 -16.27
CA ALA A 206 -19.05 -20.40 -15.92
C ALA A 206 -20.11 -19.37 -16.37
N TYR A 207 -20.72 -18.70 -15.39
CA TYR A 207 -21.51 -17.47 -15.58
C TYR A 207 -21.47 -16.63 -14.29
N SER A 208 -21.84 -15.35 -14.38
CA SER A 208 -21.85 -14.48 -13.20
C SER A 208 -22.85 -15.02 -12.15
N GLY A 209 -22.35 -15.37 -10.96
CA GLY A 209 -23.14 -15.97 -9.90
C GLY A 209 -23.10 -17.50 -9.82
N ALA A 210 -22.50 -18.19 -10.81
CA ALA A 210 -22.35 -19.65 -10.80
C ALA A 210 -21.65 -20.16 -9.53
N VAL A 211 -22.03 -21.35 -9.07
CA VAL A 211 -21.38 -22.03 -7.94
C VAL A 211 -20.67 -23.26 -8.47
N ILE A 212 -19.34 -23.22 -8.48
CA ILE A 212 -18.48 -24.33 -8.88
C ILE A 212 -18.37 -25.29 -7.69
N THR A 213 -18.61 -26.57 -7.97
CA THR A 213 -18.55 -27.65 -6.96
C THR A 213 -17.33 -28.52 -7.20
N ARG A 214 -16.84 -29.17 -6.14
CA ARG A 214 -15.67 -30.07 -6.18
C ARG A 214 -15.93 -31.47 -6.75
N PHE A 215 -17.16 -31.77 -7.16
CA PHE A 215 -17.57 -33.14 -7.51
C PHE A 215 -17.35 -33.51 -8.97
N TYR A 216 -17.13 -32.52 -9.83
CA TYR A 216 -16.95 -32.67 -11.28
C TYR A 216 -15.57 -32.16 -11.70
N ASP A 217 -15.28 -32.23 -13.01
CA ASP A 217 -14.06 -31.67 -13.56
C ASP A 217 -14.03 -30.13 -13.39
N PRO A 218 -12.84 -29.52 -13.33
CA PRO A 218 -12.71 -28.10 -13.04
C PRO A 218 -13.00 -27.18 -14.24
N LEU A 219 -13.61 -27.69 -15.31
CA LEU A 219 -13.80 -26.95 -16.55
C LEU A 219 -14.80 -25.80 -16.38
N LEU A 220 -14.33 -24.59 -16.70
CA LEU A 220 -15.16 -23.39 -16.78
C LEU A 220 -15.66 -23.16 -18.21
N GLU A 221 -14.72 -23.11 -19.17
CA GLU A 221 -15.01 -22.79 -20.56
C GLU A 221 -13.89 -23.27 -21.49
N LYS A 222 -14.26 -23.67 -22.70
CA LYS A 222 -13.30 -23.93 -23.78
C LYS A 222 -13.26 -22.72 -24.70
N VAL A 223 -12.05 -22.26 -25.00
CA VAL A 223 -11.81 -21.16 -25.94
C VAL A 223 -11.09 -21.73 -27.14
N THR A 224 -11.66 -21.56 -28.32
CA THR A 224 -11.04 -21.95 -29.58
C THR A 224 -10.80 -20.71 -30.42
N ALA A 225 -9.54 -20.45 -30.77
CA ALA A 225 -9.15 -19.41 -31.68
C ALA A 225 -8.89 -20.01 -33.07
N TRP A 226 -9.30 -19.32 -34.12
CA TRP A 226 -8.99 -19.66 -35.51
C TRP A 226 -8.38 -18.45 -36.22
N ALA A 227 -7.40 -18.65 -37.10
CA ALA A 227 -6.90 -17.64 -38.05
C ALA A 227 -6.23 -18.29 -39.27
N PRO A 228 -5.98 -17.55 -40.37
CA PRO A 228 -5.30 -18.09 -41.55
C PRO A 228 -3.89 -18.61 -41.30
N THR A 229 -3.17 -18.08 -40.29
CA THR A 229 -1.80 -18.50 -39.95
C THR A 229 -1.70 -19.00 -38.51
N PRO A 230 -0.72 -19.89 -38.19
CA PRO A 230 -0.50 -20.34 -36.81
C PRO A 230 -0.16 -19.18 -35.87
N ALA A 231 0.69 -18.26 -36.32
CA ALA A 231 1.14 -17.12 -35.51
C ALA A 231 -0.02 -16.18 -35.15
N GLU A 232 -0.91 -15.89 -36.11
CA GLU A 232 -2.09 -15.07 -35.83
C GLU A 232 -3.08 -15.80 -34.90
N THR A 233 -3.22 -17.12 -35.04
CA THR A 233 -4.04 -17.95 -34.14
C THR A 233 -3.55 -17.85 -32.70
N ILE A 234 -2.23 -17.93 -32.49
CA ILE A 234 -1.59 -17.75 -31.17
C ILE A 234 -1.86 -16.35 -30.63
N ALA A 235 -1.62 -15.30 -31.43
CA ALA A 235 -1.85 -13.92 -31.01
C ALA A 235 -3.32 -13.67 -30.64
N ARG A 236 -4.26 -14.27 -31.39
CA ARG A 236 -5.69 -14.18 -31.16
C ARG A 236 -6.11 -14.88 -29.87
N MET A 237 -5.56 -16.07 -29.59
CA MET A 237 -5.75 -16.76 -28.31
C MET A 237 -5.17 -15.94 -27.15
N ASN A 238 -3.95 -15.43 -27.29
CA ASN A 238 -3.30 -14.60 -26.27
C ASN A 238 -4.14 -13.36 -25.91
N ARG A 239 -4.70 -12.67 -26.92
CA ARG A 239 -5.64 -11.57 -26.70
C ARG A 239 -6.87 -12.04 -25.92
N ALA A 240 -7.48 -13.16 -26.32
CA ALA A 240 -8.68 -13.68 -25.68
C ALA A 240 -8.41 -14.01 -24.20
N LEU A 241 -7.39 -14.81 -23.89
CA LEU A 241 -7.02 -15.17 -22.50
C LEU A 241 -6.76 -13.94 -21.63
N ARG A 242 -6.10 -12.91 -22.17
CA ARG A 242 -5.85 -11.64 -21.44
C ARG A 242 -7.10 -10.79 -21.22
N GLU A 243 -8.14 -10.96 -22.04
CA GLU A 243 -9.39 -10.22 -21.95
C GLU A 243 -10.37 -10.85 -20.95
N PHE A 244 -10.26 -12.17 -20.73
CA PHE A 244 -11.04 -12.89 -19.73
C PHE A 244 -10.96 -12.23 -18.35
N ARG A 245 -12.12 -12.08 -17.71
CA ARG A 245 -12.21 -11.65 -16.30
C ARG A 245 -13.08 -12.65 -15.57
N ILE A 246 -12.43 -13.50 -14.79
CA ILE A 246 -13.08 -14.45 -13.89
C ILE A 246 -12.66 -14.05 -12.46
N ARG A 247 -13.64 -13.96 -11.56
CA ARG A 247 -13.46 -13.56 -10.16
C ARG A 247 -14.28 -14.47 -9.27
N GLY A 248 -13.79 -14.69 -8.06
CA GLY A 248 -14.42 -15.54 -7.04
C GLY A 248 -13.84 -16.95 -6.96
N VAL A 249 -13.11 -17.39 -7.99
CA VAL A 249 -12.29 -18.61 -8.00
C VAL A 249 -10.99 -18.33 -8.75
N ALA A 250 -9.92 -19.04 -8.38
CA ALA A 250 -8.67 -19.10 -9.13
C ALA A 250 -8.87 -19.77 -10.50
N THR A 251 -7.94 -19.53 -11.43
CA THR A 251 -8.00 -20.09 -12.78
C THR A 251 -6.61 -20.35 -13.35
N ASN A 252 -6.51 -21.28 -14.30
CA ASN A 252 -5.27 -21.58 -15.04
C ASN A 252 -4.90 -20.58 -16.16
N LEU A 253 -5.57 -19.43 -16.27
CA LEU A 253 -5.41 -18.46 -17.37
C LEU A 253 -3.96 -18.02 -17.61
N THR A 254 -3.23 -17.66 -16.55
CA THR A 254 -1.84 -17.20 -16.65
C THR A 254 -0.89 -18.29 -17.12
N PHE A 255 -1.16 -19.54 -16.72
CA PHE A 255 -0.41 -20.71 -17.17
C PHE A 255 -0.63 -20.98 -18.66
N LEU A 256 -1.87 -20.87 -19.14
CA LEU A 256 -2.18 -20.96 -20.57
C LEU A 256 -1.50 -19.85 -21.38
N GLU A 257 -1.50 -18.61 -20.86
CA GLU A 257 -0.78 -17.48 -21.47
C GLU A 257 0.73 -17.76 -21.55
N ALA A 258 1.33 -18.36 -20.51
CA ALA A 258 2.75 -18.71 -20.51
C ALA A 258 3.08 -19.76 -21.57
N ILE A 259 2.25 -20.81 -21.69
CA ILE A 259 2.42 -21.88 -22.68
C ILE A 259 2.42 -21.31 -24.11
N ILE A 260 1.36 -20.59 -24.49
CA ILE A 260 1.19 -20.19 -25.89
C ILE A 260 2.15 -19.09 -26.34
N ASN A 261 2.73 -18.34 -25.38
CA ASN A 261 3.74 -17.32 -25.66
C ASN A 261 5.18 -17.84 -25.52
N HIS A 262 5.38 -19.11 -25.12
CA HIS A 262 6.70 -19.69 -25.01
C HIS A 262 7.33 -19.88 -26.41
N PRO A 263 8.63 -19.56 -26.62
CA PRO A 263 9.28 -19.72 -27.92
C PRO A 263 9.11 -21.11 -28.53
N SER A 264 9.26 -22.17 -27.72
CA SER A 264 9.08 -23.56 -28.18
C SER A 264 7.70 -23.83 -28.77
N PHE A 265 6.66 -23.15 -28.28
CA PHE A 265 5.30 -23.29 -28.81
C PHE A 265 5.16 -22.67 -30.20
N ALA A 266 5.69 -21.46 -30.38
CA ALA A 266 5.69 -20.78 -31.68
C ALA A 266 6.56 -21.50 -32.73
N GLU A 267 7.70 -22.03 -32.31
CA GLU A 267 8.65 -22.77 -33.14
C GLU A 267 8.24 -24.24 -33.38
N ASN A 268 7.18 -24.69 -32.71
CA ASN A 268 6.72 -26.09 -32.74
C ASN A 268 7.79 -27.10 -32.28
N SER A 269 8.72 -26.71 -31.41
CA SER A 269 9.84 -27.56 -30.94
C SER A 269 9.49 -28.39 -29.69
N TYR A 270 8.23 -28.34 -29.23
CA TYR A 270 7.74 -29.07 -28.07
C TYR A 270 7.51 -30.57 -28.32
N THR A 271 7.46 -31.32 -27.22
CA THR A 271 7.07 -32.74 -27.10
C THR A 271 6.05 -32.89 -25.97
N THR A 272 5.54 -34.10 -25.74
CA THR A 272 4.65 -34.44 -24.60
C THR A 272 5.26 -34.14 -23.23
N LYS A 273 6.58 -33.93 -23.14
CA LYS A 273 7.30 -33.57 -21.91
C LYS A 273 7.51 -32.07 -21.72
N PHE A 274 7.11 -31.24 -22.67
CA PHE A 274 7.38 -29.79 -22.66
C PHE A 274 7.01 -29.11 -21.33
N ILE A 275 5.78 -29.28 -20.83
CA ILE A 275 5.36 -28.65 -19.57
C ILE A 275 6.17 -29.21 -18.39
N ASP A 276 6.35 -30.53 -18.34
CA ASP A 276 7.06 -31.21 -17.25
C ASP A 276 8.54 -30.80 -17.15
N THR A 277 9.17 -30.33 -18.25
CA THR A 277 10.59 -29.98 -18.32
C THR A 277 10.87 -28.48 -18.45
N THR A 278 9.86 -27.62 -18.33
CA THR A 278 10.00 -26.15 -18.54
C THR A 278 9.55 -25.38 -17.28
N PRO A 279 10.43 -25.24 -16.25
CA PRO A 279 10.08 -24.65 -14.96
C PRO A 279 9.56 -23.20 -15.04
N GLU A 280 10.01 -22.43 -16.02
CA GLU A 280 9.63 -21.04 -16.22
C GLU A 280 8.14 -20.85 -16.57
N LEU A 281 7.44 -21.88 -17.04
CA LEU A 281 5.98 -21.84 -17.24
C LEU A 281 5.21 -21.69 -15.92
N PHE A 282 5.84 -22.01 -14.80
CA PHE A 282 5.28 -21.93 -13.46
C PHE A 282 5.72 -20.66 -12.71
N ALA A 283 6.55 -19.80 -13.33
CA ALA A 283 6.96 -18.53 -12.74
C ALA A 283 5.77 -17.55 -12.72
N SER A 284 5.17 -17.34 -11.55
CA SER A 284 3.99 -16.48 -11.41
C SER A 284 4.35 -14.99 -11.51
N VAL A 285 3.58 -14.26 -12.32
CA VAL A 285 3.52 -12.80 -12.26
C VAL A 285 2.24 -12.43 -11.51
N LYS A 286 2.35 -12.08 -10.23
CA LYS A 286 1.21 -11.57 -9.45
C LYS A 286 0.58 -10.38 -10.19
N ARG A 287 -0.64 -10.54 -10.72
CA ARG A 287 -1.37 -9.43 -11.37
C ARG A 287 -1.74 -8.40 -10.30
N GLN A 288 -1.46 -7.12 -10.57
CA GLN A 288 -1.84 -6.03 -9.67
C GLN A 288 -3.36 -5.89 -9.61
N ASP A 289 -3.94 -5.90 -8.40
CA ASP A 289 -5.40 -5.80 -8.18
C ASP A 289 -5.82 -4.49 -7.49
N ARG A 290 -5.24 -3.38 -7.92
CA ARG A 290 -5.44 -2.06 -7.29
C ARG A 290 -6.90 -1.63 -7.20
N ALA A 291 -7.66 -1.83 -8.28
CA ALA A 291 -9.07 -1.42 -8.32
C ALA A 291 -9.93 -2.19 -7.31
N THR A 292 -9.76 -3.51 -7.19
CA THR A 292 -10.51 -4.31 -6.20
C THR A 292 -10.14 -3.90 -4.78
N LYS A 293 -8.86 -3.65 -4.49
CA LYS A 293 -8.42 -3.17 -3.17
C LYS A 293 -9.04 -1.82 -2.80
N LEU A 294 -9.14 -0.88 -3.74
CA LEU A 294 -9.83 0.39 -3.51
C LEU A 294 -11.34 0.20 -3.27
N LEU A 295 -12.00 -0.69 -4.02
CA LEU A 295 -13.41 -1.02 -3.76
C LEU A 295 -13.58 -1.67 -2.37
N ASN A 296 -12.63 -2.48 -1.91
CA ASN A 296 -12.63 -3.04 -0.55
C ASN A 296 -12.57 -1.93 0.51
N TYR A 297 -11.71 -0.93 0.31
CA TYR A 297 -11.62 0.22 1.22
C TYR A 297 -12.92 1.04 1.24
N LEU A 298 -13.43 1.39 0.06
CA LEU A 298 -14.68 2.15 -0.06
C LEU A 298 -15.85 1.39 0.57
N ALA A 299 -15.97 0.09 0.34
CA ALA A 299 -16.97 -0.74 1.00
C ALA A 299 -16.83 -0.73 2.53
N ASP A 300 -15.61 -0.92 3.03
CA ASP A 300 -15.34 -0.99 4.46
C ASP A 300 -15.70 0.33 5.16
N VAL A 301 -15.22 1.46 4.64
CA VAL A 301 -15.55 2.79 5.19
C VAL A 301 -17.04 3.10 5.05
N SER A 302 -17.70 2.72 3.95
CA SER A 302 -19.14 2.96 3.78
C SER A 302 -20.01 2.21 4.80
N VAL A 303 -19.58 0.99 5.18
CA VAL A 303 -20.32 0.14 6.13
C VAL A 303 -19.95 0.47 7.57
N ASN A 304 -18.65 0.57 7.86
CA ASN A 304 -18.15 0.68 9.22
C ASN A 304 -17.89 2.14 9.63
N GLY A 305 -17.68 3.07 8.70
CA GLY A 305 -17.17 4.41 8.98
C GLY A 305 -15.68 4.40 9.34
N HIS A 306 -14.99 5.49 9.00
CA HIS A 306 -13.56 5.63 9.26
C HIS A 306 -13.27 5.78 10.76
N PRO A 307 -12.25 5.08 11.32
CA PRO A 307 -11.94 5.17 12.76
C PRO A 307 -11.69 6.59 13.27
N GLU A 308 -11.03 7.42 12.46
CA GLU A 308 -10.67 8.80 12.85
C GLU A 308 -11.87 9.78 12.85
N THR A 309 -12.96 9.49 12.14
CA THR A 309 -14.12 10.40 12.00
C THR A 309 -15.39 9.86 12.63
N ARG A 310 -15.44 8.57 13.00
CA ARG A 310 -16.61 7.97 13.64
C ARG A 310 -16.94 8.69 14.96
N GLY A 311 -18.19 9.11 15.11
CA GLY A 311 -18.67 9.84 16.29
C GLY A 311 -18.22 11.30 16.38
N ARG A 312 -17.61 11.85 15.32
CA ARG A 312 -17.19 13.26 15.24
C ARG A 312 -18.11 14.07 14.32
N PRO A 313 -18.06 15.42 14.37
CA PRO A 313 -18.80 16.27 13.43
C PRO A 313 -18.53 15.89 11.97
N GLN A 314 -19.58 15.89 11.16
CA GLN A 314 -19.47 15.67 9.71
C GLN A 314 -19.46 17.00 8.95
N PRO A 315 -18.82 17.05 7.77
CA PRO A 315 -18.97 18.16 6.84
C PRO A 315 -20.44 18.40 6.50
N LYS A 316 -20.80 19.65 6.23
CA LYS A 316 -22.15 19.97 5.74
C LYS A 316 -22.39 19.30 4.40
N ALA A 317 -23.59 18.77 4.18
CA ALA A 317 -23.93 18.05 2.95
C ALA A 317 -23.89 18.94 1.69
N ASP A 318 -24.06 20.24 1.85
CA ASP A 318 -24.03 21.27 0.81
C ASP A 318 -22.67 21.99 0.70
N ALA A 319 -21.63 21.50 1.38
CA ALA A 319 -20.29 22.07 1.27
C ALA A 319 -19.78 21.99 -0.18
N ALA A 320 -19.30 23.11 -0.70
CA ALA A 320 -18.77 23.18 -2.06
C ALA A 320 -17.51 22.30 -2.20
N ALA A 321 -17.41 21.60 -3.34
CA ALA A 321 -16.20 20.86 -3.67
C ALA A 321 -15.02 21.82 -3.92
N PRO A 322 -13.79 21.48 -3.48
CA PRO A 322 -12.62 22.28 -3.80
C PRO A 322 -12.40 22.38 -5.30
N MET A 323 -12.26 23.61 -5.80
CA MET A 323 -11.97 23.89 -7.20
C MET A 323 -10.55 24.42 -7.32
N VAL A 324 -9.67 23.65 -7.98
CA VAL A 324 -8.29 24.09 -8.22
C VAL A 324 -8.29 25.31 -9.16
N PRO A 325 -7.79 26.48 -8.73
CA PRO A 325 -7.71 27.64 -9.59
C PRO A 325 -6.77 27.38 -10.77
N TYR A 326 -7.28 27.53 -11.99
CA TYR A 326 -6.53 27.27 -13.20
C TYR A 326 -5.73 28.51 -13.64
N LEU A 327 -4.43 28.32 -13.89
CA LEU A 327 -3.56 29.32 -14.48
C LEU A 327 -2.77 28.67 -15.64
N ASN A 328 -3.00 29.18 -16.86
CA ASN A 328 -2.27 28.72 -18.03
C ASN A 328 -0.89 29.41 -18.12
N GLY A 329 0.14 28.66 -18.51
CA GLY A 329 1.50 29.19 -18.69
C GLY A 329 2.60 28.30 -18.11
N ASN A 330 3.83 28.64 -18.47
CA ASN A 330 5.03 28.02 -17.92
C ASN A 330 5.23 28.43 -16.45
N VAL A 331 5.84 27.54 -15.68
CA VAL A 331 6.24 27.83 -14.30
C VAL A 331 7.47 28.77 -14.32
N PRO A 332 7.41 29.97 -13.72
CA PRO A 332 8.56 30.88 -13.66
C PRO A 332 9.68 30.35 -12.76
N ASP A 333 10.93 30.71 -13.03
CA ASP A 333 12.04 30.41 -12.13
C ASP A 333 11.83 31.08 -10.77
N GLY A 334 12.12 30.35 -9.69
CA GLY A 334 11.92 30.81 -8.31
C GLY A 334 13.15 30.59 -7.43
N SER A 335 12.91 30.52 -6.12
CA SER A 335 13.94 30.32 -5.11
C SER A 335 14.70 28.99 -5.28
N LYS A 336 14.07 27.96 -5.84
CA LYS A 336 14.71 26.67 -6.11
C LYS A 336 15.84 26.78 -7.14
N GLN A 337 15.57 27.40 -8.29
CA GLN A 337 16.59 27.62 -9.32
C GLN A 337 17.71 28.51 -8.81
N LYS A 338 17.40 29.49 -7.95
CA LYS A 338 18.42 30.31 -7.29
C LYS A 338 19.32 29.48 -6.38
N LEU A 339 18.76 28.58 -5.55
CA LEU A 339 19.57 27.69 -4.72
C LEU A 339 20.47 26.79 -5.58
N ASP A 340 19.93 26.20 -6.64
CA ASP A 340 20.69 25.32 -7.54
C ASP A 340 21.86 26.05 -8.21
N ALA A 341 21.68 27.32 -8.55
CA ALA A 341 22.71 28.15 -9.18
C ALA A 341 23.75 28.69 -8.19
N LEU A 342 23.33 29.07 -6.99
CA LEU A 342 24.18 29.77 -6.01
C LEU A 342 24.86 28.83 -5.02
N GLY A 343 24.23 27.69 -4.71
CA GLY A 343 24.54 26.92 -3.51
C GLY A 343 24.05 27.61 -2.22
N PRO A 344 24.06 26.90 -1.08
CA PRO A 344 23.37 27.35 0.14
C PRO A 344 23.97 28.61 0.78
N GLU A 345 25.31 28.73 0.83
CA GLU A 345 25.99 29.90 1.42
C GLU A 345 25.67 31.21 0.66
N LYS A 346 25.80 31.19 -0.67
CA LYS A 346 25.51 32.37 -1.50
C LYS A 346 24.02 32.66 -1.58
N PHE A 347 23.17 31.62 -1.45
CA PHE A 347 21.74 31.81 -1.31
C PHE A 347 21.39 32.55 -0.02
N ALA A 348 22.01 32.21 1.11
CA ALA A 348 21.83 32.94 2.36
C ALA A 348 22.28 34.41 2.26
N ALA A 349 23.42 34.66 1.59
CA ALA A 349 23.86 36.03 1.30
C ALA A 349 22.87 36.78 0.39
N TRP A 350 22.27 36.11 -0.60
CA TRP A 350 21.20 36.66 -1.43
C TRP A 350 19.98 37.03 -0.60
N MET A 351 19.51 36.15 0.29
CA MET A 351 18.40 36.42 1.21
C MET A 351 18.68 37.67 2.05
N ARG A 352 19.87 37.74 2.66
CA ARG A 352 20.29 38.87 3.51
C ARG A 352 20.35 40.21 2.76
N ALA A 353 20.58 40.16 1.46
CA ALA A 353 20.66 41.33 0.60
C ALA A 353 19.30 41.78 0.03
N GLN A 354 18.22 41.00 0.20
CA GLN A 354 16.89 41.39 -0.30
C GLN A 354 16.35 42.57 0.50
N LYS A 355 15.69 43.49 -0.21
CA LYS A 355 14.99 44.62 0.42
C LYS A 355 13.58 44.20 0.83
N GLU A 356 12.92 43.45 -0.02
CA GLU A 356 11.61 42.84 0.21
C GLU A 356 11.70 41.84 1.36
N VAL A 357 10.64 41.70 2.17
CA VAL A 357 10.58 40.56 3.10
C VAL A 357 10.25 39.29 2.32
N LEU A 358 11.02 38.24 2.54
CA LEU A 358 10.75 36.94 1.95
C LEU A 358 9.67 36.20 2.75
N VAL A 359 8.86 35.37 2.09
CA VAL A 359 7.70 34.72 2.72
C VAL A 359 7.72 33.22 2.49
N THR A 360 7.57 32.46 3.57
CA THR A 360 7.34 31.02 3.56
C THR A 360 5.87 30.74 3.88
N ASP A 361 5.22 29.95 3.01
CA ASP A 361 3.84 29.50 3.24
C ASP A 361 3.86 28.20 4.06
N THR A 362 3.14 28.16 5.19
CA THR A 362 3.06 27.01 6.11
C THR A 362 1.77 26.19 6.00
N THR A 363 0.89 26.51 5.03
CA THR A 363 -0.44 25.94 4.88
C THR A 363 -0.41 24.42 4.73
N MET A 364 0.60 23.89 4.03
CA MET A 364 0.77 22.46 3.73
C MET A 364 1.37 21.64 4.89
N ARG A 365 1.81 22.30 5.98
CA ARG A 365 2.42 21.64 7.15
C ARG A 365 1.89 22.21 8.46
N ASP A 366 2.38 23.36 8.91
CA ASP A 366 2.06 23.84 10.26
C ASP A 366 0.64 24.37 10.41
N GLY A 367 0.06 24.92 9.34
CA GLY A 367 -1.29 25.46 9.38
C GLY A 367 -2.31 24.37 9.76
N HIS A 368 -2.33 23.26 9.01
CA HIS A 368 -3.22 22.15 9.33
C HIS A 368 -2.75 21.29 10.51
N GLN A 369 -1.45 21.25 10.82
CA GLN A 369 -0.96 20.64 12.06
C GLN A 369 -1.56 21.31 13.30
N SER A 370 -1.71 22.63 13.25
CA SER A 370 -2.24 23.44 14.34
C SER A 370 -3.76 23.44 14.43
N LEU A 371 -4.45 23.47 13.28
CA LEU A 371 -5.91 23.63 13.21
C LEU A 371 -6.70 22.33 13.05
N LEU A 372 -6.12 21.35 12.34
CA LEU A 372 -6.82 20.15 11.85
C LEU A 372 -6.10 18.86 12.25
N ALA A 373 -5.36 18.89 13.36
CA ALA A 373 -4.60 17.76 13.88
C ALA A 373 -3.72 17.07 12.81
N THR A 374 -3.16 17.83 11.87
CA THR A 374 -2.29 17.32 10.79
C THR A 374 -3.00 16.40 9.78
N ARG A 375 -4.33 16.46 9.66
CA ARG A 375 -5.11 15.50 8.86
C ARG A 375 -5.26 15.85 7.38
N VAL A 376 -4.78 17.01 6.93
CA VAL A 376 -4.89 17.37 5.50
C VAL A 376 -4.08 16.38 4.65
N ARG A 377 -4.74 15.82 3.63
CA ARG A 377 -4.30 14.66 2.84
C ARG A 377 -3.48 15.07 1.63
N THR A 378 -2.72 14.13 1.10
CA THR A 378 -1.91 14.33 -0.12
C THR A 378 -2.77 14.76 -1.30
N TYR A 379 -3.97 14.20 -1.45
CA TYR A 379 -4.92 14.55 -2.51
C TYR A 379 -5.13 16.07 -2.61
N ASP A 380 -5.44 16.73 -1.49
CA ASP A 380 -5.74 18.16 -1.46
C ASP A 380 -4.47 19.03 -1.54
N ILE A 381 -3.36 18.58 -0.96
CA ILE A 381 -2.07 19.30 -0.96
C ILE A 381 -1.43 19.28 -2.35
N ALA A 382 -1.31 18.10 -2.96
CA ALA A 382 -0.70 17.94 -4.27
C ALA A 382 -1.56 18.60 -5.37
N GLY A 383 -2.89 18.56 -5.23
CA GLY A 383 -3.82 19.13 -6.19
C GLY A 383 -3.64 20.63 -6.45
N ILE A 384 -3.17 21.39 -5.44
CA ILE A 384 -3.00 22.86 -5.54
C ILE A 384 -1.55 23.30 -5.73
N ALA A 385 -0.56 22.43 -5.50
CA ALA A 385 0.86 22.79 -5.55
C ALA A 385 1.28 23.42 -6.90
N GLY A 386 0.71 22.96 -8.01
CA GLY A 386 0.97 23.53 -9.33
C GLY A 386 0.45 24.96 -9.52
N THR A 387 -0.59 25.35 -8.78
CA THR A 387 -1.11 26.72 -8.78
C THR A 387 -0.16 27.65 -8.03
N TYR A 388 0.34 27.23 -6.85
CA TYR A 388 1.37 27.97 -6.11
C TYR A 388 2.59 28.27 -6.98
N ALA A 389 3.11 27.25 -7.66
CA ALA A 389 4.28 27.34 -8.53
C ALA A 389 4.16 28.44 -9.60
N ARG A 390 2.97 28.58 -10.20
CA ARG A 390 2.72 29.54 -11.28
C ARG A 390 2.31 30.92 -10.78
N ALA A 391 1.50 30.96 -9.72
CA ALA A 391 0.83 32.16 -9.26
C ALA A 391 1.63 32.94 -8.21
N LEU A 392 2.40 32.25 -7.38
CA LEU A 392 3.20 32.84 -6.29
C LEU A 392 4.68 32.41 -6.36
N PRO A 393 5.37 32.58 -7.51
CA PRO A 393 6.77 32.17 -7.68
C PRO A 393 7.76 32.96 -6.80
N GLN A 394 7.32 34.07 -6.18
CA GLN A 394 8.14 34.91 -5.29
C GLN A 394 8.26 34.37 -3.87
N LEU A 395 7.48 33.33 -3.50
CA LEU A 395 7.62 32.68 -2.20
C LEU A 395 9.06 32.17 -2.00
N LEU A 396 9.57 32.31 -0.79
CA LEU A 396 10.85 31.73 -0.39
C LEU A 396 10.76 30.20 -0.44
N SER A 397 9.79 29.64 0.27
CA SER A 397 9.58 28.21 0.35
C SER A 397 8.12 27.86 0.63
N LEU A 398 7.76 26.62 0.33
CA LEU A 398 6.57 25.96 0.85
C LEU A 398 7.02 25.05 1.99
N GLU A 399 6.58 25.33 3.21
CA GLU A 399 6.74 24.38 4.30
C GLU A 399 5.66 23.30 4.19
N CYS A 400 6.04 22.15 3.66
CA CYS A 400 5.11 21.09 3.29
C CYS A 400 5.44 19.72 3.92
N TRP A 401 6.46 19.66 4.78
CA TRP A 401 6.99 18.38 5.26
C TRP A 401 7.64 18.45 6.65
N GLY A 402 7.89 17.28 7.25
CA GLY A 402 8.41 17.19 8.62
C GLY A 402 7.37 17.54 9.68
N GLY A 403 7.82 17.82 10.90
CA GLY A 403 6.92 17.91 12.04
C GLY A 403 6.09 16.63 12.22
N ALA A 404 4.80 16.75 12.49
CA ALA A 404 3.92 15.58 12.69
C ALA A 404 3.49 14.89 11.37
N THR A 405 3.69 15.53 10.21
CA THR A 405 3.14 15.04 8.93
C THR A 405 3.63 13.64 8.56
N PHE A 406 4.89 13.31 8.88
CA PHE A 406 5.51 12.04 8.50
C PHE A 406 4.82 10.83 9.15
N ASP A 407 4.64 10.86 10.47
CA ASP A 407 3.94 9.79 11.21
C ASP A 407 2.44 9.80 10.91
N VAL A 408 1.80 10.97 10.88
CA VAL A 408 0.34 11.09 10.70
C VAL A 408 -0.10 10.60 9.32
N ALA A 409 0.67 10.87 8.27
CA ALA A 409 0.40 10.37 6.92
C ALA A 409 0.25 8.84 6.91
N MET A 410 1.23 8.13 7.46
CA MET A 410 1.19 6.66 7.51
C MET A 410 0.15 6.14 8.50
N ARG A 411 0.14 6.68 9.72
CA ARG A 411 -0.61 6.15 10.86
C ARG A 411 -2.12 6.36 10.72
N PHE A 412 -2.53 7.55 10.28
CA PHE A 412 -3.93 7.98 10.34
C PHE A 412 -4.55 8.26 8.97
N LEU A 413 -3.73 8.55 7.97
CA LEU A 413 -4.18 8.83 6.60
C LEU A 413 -3.88 7.68 5.63
N THR A 414 -3.16 6.66 6.09
CA THR A 414 -2.83 5.45 5.31
C THR A 414 -2.13 5.78 3.98
N GLU A 415 -1.33 6.84 3.96
CA GLU A 415 -0.61 7.33 2.78
C GLU A 415 0.88 7.52 3.06
N ASP A 416 1.69 7.48 2.00
CA ASP A 416 3.13 7.62 2.11
C ASP A 416 3.54 9.11 2.13
N PRO A 417 4.21 9.61 3.19
CA PRO A 417 4.71 10.98 3.19
C PRO A 417 5.72 11.24 2.06
N TRP A 418 6.46 10.23 1.59
CA TRP A 418 7.41 10.38 0.48
C TRP A 418 6.71 10.59 -0.85
N GLU A 419 5.59 9.91 -1.09
CA GLU A 419 4.74 10.15 -2.26
C GLU A 419 4.21 11.59 -2.25
N ARG A 420 3.77 12.08 -1.08
CA ARG A 420 3.35 13.48 -0.93
C ARG A 420 4.46 14.46 -1.32
N LEU A 421 5.67 14.25 -0.81
CA LEU A 421 6.82 15.10 -1.12
C LEU A 421 7.13 15.09 -2.63
N ALA A 422 7.13 13.92 -3.25
CA ALA A 422 7.41 13.76 -4.67
C ALA A 422 6.37 14.48 -5.54
N LEU A 423 5.08 14.33 -5.24
CA LEU A 423 3.99 14.98 -5.97
C LEU A 423 4.05 16.52 -5.84
N VAL A 424 4.32 17.03 -4.64
CA VAL A 424 4.51 18.47 -4.43
C VAL A 424 5.75 18.98 -5.15
N ARG A 425 6.86 18.22 -5.12
CA ARG A 425 8.11 18.56 -5.82
C ARG A 425 7.93 18.63 -7.33
N GLU A 426 7.22 17.68 -7.92
CA GLU A 426 6.91 17.65 -9.34
C GLU A 426 6.00 18.82 -9.74
N ALA A 427 4.97 19.10 -8.94
CA ALA A 427 3.99 20.14 -9.23
C ALA A 427 4.54 21.56 -9.02
N ALA A 428 5.43 21.76 -8.03
CA ALA A 428 6.04 23.05 -7.71
C ALA A 428 7.57 23.02 -7.88
N PRO A 429 8.12 22.87 -9.09
CA PRO A 429 9.56 22.67 -9.34
C PRO A 429 10.42 23.92 -9.11
N ASN A 430 9.82 25.09 -8.91
CA ASN A 430 10.48 26.38 -8.81
C ASN A 430 10.60 26.95 -7.39
N LEU A 431 9.83 26.42 -6.44
CA LEU A 431 9.86 26.84 -5.04
C LEU A 431 10.74 25.90 -4.22
N LEU A 432 11.44 26.43 -3.21
CA LEU A 432 12.09 25.59 -2.21
C LEU A 432 11.04 24.80 -1.44
N LEU A 433 11.29 23.51 -1.23
CA LEU A 433 10.49 22.73 -0.29
C LEU A 433 11.18 22.73 1.07
N GLN A 434 10.45 23.17 2.09
CA GLN A 434 10.93 23.30 3.45
C GLN A 434 10.34 22.21 4.35
N MET A 435 11.18 21.70 5.25
CA MET A 435 10.74 20.80 6.32
C MET A 435 11.18 21.26 7.71
N LEU A 436 10.39 20.89 8.72
CA LEU A 436 10.78 20.98 10.12
C LEU A 436 11.44 19.67 10.58
N LEU A 437 12.70 19.74 11.04
CA LEU A 437 13.51 18.59 11.46
C LEU A 437 13.98 18.76 12.90
N ARG A 438 13.78 17.75 13.76
CA ARG A 438 14.35 17.75 15.11
C ARG A 438 15.77 17.18 15.06
N GLY A 439 16.76 17.94 15.53
CA GLY A 439 18.18 17.62 15.34
C GLY A 439 18.57 16.21 15.81
N ALA A 440 18.16 15.83 17.01
CA ALA A 440 18.53 14.56 17.60
C ALA A 440 17.86 13.34 16.96
N ASN A 441 16.64 13.52 16.42
CA ASN A 441 15.74 12.40 16.15
C ASN A 441 15.11 12.42 14.74
N GLY A 442 15.50 13.37 13.89
CA GLY A 442 14.87 13.58 12.59
C GLY A 442 13.40 13.94 12.72
N VAL A 443 12.53 13.01 12.30
CA VAL A 443 11.07 13.12 12.42
C VAL A 443 10.47 12.17 13.47
N GLY A 444 11.29 11.36 14.14
CA GLY A 444 10.84 10.32 15.07
C GLY A 444 10.55 10.78 16.50
N TYR A 445 10.12 9.85 17.36
CA TYR A 445 9.80 10.14 18.78
C TYR A 445 10.86 9.65 19.80
N THR A 446 11.87 8.89 19.38
CA THR A 446 12.95 8.39 20.25
C THR A 446 14.31 8.85 19.74
N ASN A 447 15.37 8.70 20.53
CA ASN A 447 16.74 8.98 20.10
C ASN A 447 17.21 7.92 19.11
N TYR A 448 17.91 8.34 18.05
CA TYR A 448 18.48 7.43 17.06
C TYR A 448 20.01 7.59 17.02
N PRO A 449 20.75 6.54 16.61
CA PRO A 449 22.16 6.66 16.29
C PRO A 449 22.38 7.67 15.15
N ASP A 450 23.53 8.32 15.15
CA ASP A 450 23.86 9.40 14.19
C ASP A 450 23.71 8.97 12.73
N ASN A 451 24.13 7.74 12.42
CA ASN A 451 24.06 7.22 11.06
C ASN A 451 22.63 6.98 10.57
N VAL A 452 21.64 6.88 11.47
CA VAL A 452 20.21 6.81 11.12
C VAL A 452 19.69 8.21 10.78
N VAL A 453 20.06 9.23 11.58
CA VAL A 453 19.69 10.63 11.31
C VAL A 453 20.30 11.10 9.99
N GLN A 454 21.60 10.83 9.78
CA GLN A 454 22.30 11.12 8.52
C GLN A 454 21.65 10.44 7.32
N HIS A 455 21.29 9.16 7.46
CA HIS A 455 20.60 8.43 6.39
C HIS A 455 19.24 9.06 6.05
N PHE A 456 18.45 9.44 7.06
CA PHE A 456 17.16 10.08 6.84
C PHE A 456 17.30 11.44 6.15
N VAL A 457 18.23 12.29 6.59
CA VAL A 457 18.50 13.60 5.96
C VAL A 457 18.89 13.44 4.50
N LYS A 458 19.76 12.47 4.19
CA LYS A 458 20.13 12.12 2.82
C LYS A 458 18.93 11.74 1.96
N GLN A 459 18.03 10.90 2.49
CA GLN A 459 16.81 10.55 1.77
C GLN A 459 15.85 11.73 1.63
N ALA A 460 15.70 12.58 2.65
CA ALA A 460 14.87 13.79 2.57
C ALA A 460 15.38 14.77 1.50
N ALA A 461 16.70 14.95 1.43
CA ALA A 461 17.35 15.80 0.42
C ALA A 461 17.16 15.23 -1.00
N SER A 462 17.32 13.92 -1.18
CA SER A 462 17.11 13.25 -2.48
C SER A 462 15.63 13.20 -2.89
N GLY A 463 14.72 13.13 -1.91
CA GLY A 463 13.26 13.19 -2.11
C GLY A 463 12.75 14.58 -2.52
N GLY A 464 13.55 15.63 -2.34
CA GLY A 464 13.27 16.97 -2.85
C GLY A 464 13.18 18.09 -1.81
N VAL A 465 13.49 17.81 -0.54
CA VAL A 465 13.62 18.87 0.49
C VAL A 465 14.86 19.71 0.21
N ASP A 466 14.70 21.03 0.27
CA ASP A 466 15.75 21.99 -0.03
C ASP A 466 16.20 22.79 1.19
N LEU A 467 15.27 23.08 2.10
CA LEU A 467 15.49 23.86 3.31
C LEU A 467 15.08 23.06 4.55
N PHE A 468 16.07 22.78 5.40
CA PHE A 468 15.86 22.04 6.64
C PHE A 468 15.88 23.02 7.82
N ARG A 469 14.71 23.27 8.41
CA ARG A 469 14.60 23.97 9.68
C ARG A 469 14.93 23.00 10.80
N VAL A 470 16.18 23.00 11.24
CA VAL A 470 16.70 22.13 12.30
C VAL A 470 16.49 22.82 13.65
N PHE A 471 15.82 22.17 14.59
CA PHE A 471 15.61 22.69 15.94
C PHE A 471 15.90 21.61 17.00
N ASP A 472 16.15 22.06 18.23
CA ASP A 472 16.19 21.23 19.43
C ASP A 472 15.14 21.71 20.45
N CYS A 473 14.51 20.77 21.16
CA CYS A 473 13.42 21.11 22.07
C CYS A 473 13.83 21.84 23.35
N LEU A 474 15.15 21.95 23.61
CA LEU A 474 15.74 22.66 24.73
C LEU A 474 16.76 23.72 24.27
N ASN A 475 16.80 24.04 22.96
CA ASN A 475 17.81 24.90 22.32
C ASN A 475 19.26 24.43 22.55
N TRP A 476 19.48 23.12 22.66
CA TRP A 476 20.82 22.58 22.85
C TRP A 476 21.53 22.36 21.52
N VAL A 477 22.48 23.25 21.19
CA VAL A 477 23.18 23.27 19.90
C VAL A 477 23.90 21.97 19.59
N ASP A 478 24.53 21.33 20.58
CA ASP A 478 25.22 20.04 20.37
C ASP A 478 24.28 18.94 19.87
N ASN A 479 23.00 19.01 20.24
CA ASN A 479 21.98 18.07 19.80
C ASN A 479 21.49 18.34 18.36
N MET A 480 21.85 19.49 17.78
CA MET A 480 21.51 19.89 16.41
C MET A 480 22.63 19.57 15.41
N ARG A 481 23.90 19.52 15.86
CA ARG A 481 25.09 19.40 15.01
C ARG A 481 25.01 18.25 14.00
N VAL A 482 24.66 17.04 14.44
CA VAL A 482 24.60 15.85 13.57
C VAL A 482 23.67 16.05 12.37
N ALA A 483 22.50 16.65 12.60
CA ALA A 483 21.54 16.93 11.54
C ALA A 483 22.02 18.09 10.64
N MET A 484 22.57 19.15 11.24
CA MET A 484 23.11 20.30 10.49
C MET A 484 24.25 19.86 9.56
N ASP A 485 25.20 19.08 10.07
CA ASP A 485 26.32 18.54 9.29
C ASP A 485 25.83 17.64 8.15
N ALA A 486 24.82 16.80 8.42
CA ALA A 486 24.22 15.94 7.40
C ALA A 486 23.53 16.75 6.29
N VAL A 487 22.81 17.82 6.64
CA VAL A 487 22.16 18.70 5.66
C VAL A 487 23.20 19.43 4.81
N GLY A 488 24.27 19.92 5.44
CA GLY A 488 25.39 20.56 4.76
C GLY A 488 26.11 19.62 3.79
N ALA A 489 26.30 18.35 4.18
CA ALA A 489 26.91 17.34 3.33
C ALA A 489 26.12 17.03 2.05
N GLU A 490 24.78 17.22 2.08
CA GLU A 490 23.90 17.05 0.93
C GLU A 490 23.72 18.35 0.11
N GLY A 491 24.45 19.42 0.46
CA GLY A 491 24.41 20.71 -0.26
C GLY A 491 23.10 21.47 -0.12
N LYS A 492 22.34 21.23 0.96
CA LYS A 492 21.03 21.84 1.21
C LYS A 492 21.12 22.99 2.22
N LEU A 493 20.05 23.79 2.33
CA LEU A 493 20.01 24.93 3.26
C LEU A 493 19.82 24.44 4.70
N ILE A 494 20.70 24.92 5.58
CA ILE A 494 20.66 24.68 7.02
C ILE A 494 20.05 25.91 7.67
N GLU A 495 18.80 25.80 8.08
CA GLU A 495 18.15 26.82 8.89
C GLU A 495 18.14 26.36 10.35
N ALA A 496 19.04 26.92 11.16
CA ALA A 496 19.17 26.55 12.56
C ALA A 496 18.23 27.39 13.42
N ALA A 497 17.28 26.73 14.08
CA ALA A 497 16.22 27.38 14.80
C ALA A 497 16.51 27.53 16.30
N ILE A 498 16.29 28.74 16.80
CA ILE A 498 16.21 29.07 18.22
C ILE A 498 14.74 29.13 18.60
N CYS A 499 14.31 28.24 19.49
CA CYS A 499 12.95 28.27 20.04
C CYS A 499 12.82 29.43 21.03
N TYR A 500 11.85 30.30 20.82
CA TYR A 500 11.59 31.45 21.69
C TYR A 500 10.67 31.05 22.85
N THR A 501 11.04 31.44 24.07
CA THR A 501 10.23 31.25 25.29
C THR A 501 10.45 32.41 26.26
N GLY A 502 9.54 32.61 27.21
CA GLY A 502 9.62 33.72 28.15
C GLY A 502 9.34 35.08 27.51
N ASP A 503 9.87 36.12 28.14
CA ASP A 503 9.75 37.50 27.67
C ASP A 503 11.07 38.24 27.91
N ILE A 504 11.78 38.58 26.83
CA ILE A 504 13.07 39.30 26.92
C ILE A 504 12.94 40.70 27.57
N LEU A 505 11.71 41.22 27.69
CA LEU A 505 11.43 42.50 28.32
C LEU A 505 11.05 42.36 29.81
N ASP A 506 10.89 41.13 30.31
CA ASP A 506 10.59 40.85 31.71
C ASP A 506 11.88 40.54 32.50
N PRO A 507 12.36 41.46 33.35
CA PRO A 507 13.55 41.21 34.15
C PRO A 507 13.35 40.11 35.21
N ALA A 508 12.10 39.75 35.56
CA ALA A 508 11.82 38.67 36.49
C ALA A 508 12.08 37.28 35.89
N ARG A 509 12.12 37.16 34.55
CA ARG A 509 12.44 35.92 33.81
C ARG A 509 13.74 36.03 33.01
N ALA A 510 14.78 36.60 33.64
CA ALA A 510 16.08 36.87 33.01
C ALA A 510 16.86 35.63 32.53
N LYS A 511 16.39 34.40 32.74
CA LYS A 511 17.01 33.17 32.20
C LYS A 511 17.07 33.19 30.68
N TYR A 512 16.01 33.69 30.04
CA TYR A 512 15.85 33.78 28.58
C TYR A 512 15.89 35.24 28.14
N ASP A 513 16.96 35.95 28.51
CA ASP A 513 17.16 37.37 28.15
C ASP A 513 17.66 37.55 26.71
N LEU A 514 17.83 38.81 26.29
CA LEU A 514 18.33 39.13 24.96
C LEU A 514 19.75 38.58 24.70
N LYS A 515 20.60 38.47 25.73
CA LYS A 515 21.98 37.96 25.59
C LYS A 515 21.98 36.47 25.30
N TYR A 516 21.07 35.71 25.90
CA TYR A 516 20.88 34.30 25.61
C TYR A 516 20.62 34.05 24.11
N TYR A 517 19.66 34.77 23.51
CA TYR A 517 19.33 34.61 22.10
C TYR A 517 20.47 35.04 21.17
N VAL A 518 21.16 36.14 21.49
CA VAL A 518 22.34 36.60 20.73
C VAL A 518 23.50 35.61 20.81
N ALA A 519 23.74 35.01 21.98
CA ALA A 519 24.78 34.00 22.15
C ALA A 519 24.49 32.74 21.32
N LEU A 520 23.25 32.24 21.36
CA LEU A 520 22.83 31.09 20.55
C LEU A 520 22.96 31.35 19.05
N ALA A 521 22.58 32.54 18.57
CA ALA A 521 22.71 32.87 17.15
C ALA A 521 24.18 32.80 16.68
N ARG A 522 25.12 33.29 17.49
CA ARG A 522 26.56 33.18 17.22
C ARG A 522 27.05 31.74 17.26
N GLU A 523 26.57 30.95 18.22
CA GLU A 523 26.94 29.55 18.35
C GLU A 523 26.44 28.72 17.15
N LEU A 524 25.21 28.95 16.70
CA LEU A 524 24.62 28.31 15.53
C LEU A 524 25.30 28.73 14.23
N GLN A 525 25.68 30.00 14.09
CA GLN A 525 26.53 30.45 12.98
C GLN A 525 27.87 29.71 12.98
N ALA A 526 28.53 29.59 14.14
CA ALA A 526 29.78 28.85 14.27
C ALA A 526 29.61 27.34 14.00
N ALA A 527 28.40 26.80 14.18
CA ALA A 527 28.04 25.43 13.84
C ALA A 527 27.72 25.23 12.34
N GLY A 528 27.85 26.27 11.50
CA GLY A 528 27.68 26.16 10.04
C GLY A 528 26.25 26.41 9.55
N ALA A 529 25.40 27.07 10.34
CA ALA A 529 24.08 27.48 9.88
C ALA A 529 24.18 28.43 8.67
N HIS A 530 23.26 28.29 7.72
CA HIS A 530 23.10 29.22 6.59
C HIS A 530 22.08 30.31 6.92
N ILE A 531 21.05 29.96 7.70
CA ILE A 531 19.94 30.84 8.10
C ILE A 531 19.71 30.63 9.61
N ILE A 532 19.40 31.69 10.35
CA ILE A 532 18.94 31.59 11.74
C ILE A 532 17.43 31.71 11.77
N ALA A 533 16.73 30.70 12.29
CA ALA A 533 15.30 30.80 12.54
C ALA A 533 15.03 31.22 13.98
N VAL A 534 14.07 32.12 14.19
CA VAL A 534 13.44 32.35 15.49
C VAL A 534 12.10 31.62 15.46
N LYS A 535 12.02 30.48 16.16
CA LYS A 535 10.83 29.65 16.24
C LYS A 535 10.04 29.98 17.51
N ASP A 536 9.09 30.90 17.40
CA ASP A 536 8.12 31.20 18.45
C ASP A 536 6.91 30.25 18.36
N MET A 537 7.11 29.01 18.82
CA MET A 537 6.16 27.90 18.69
C MET A 537 4.82 28.10 19.41
N ALA A 538 4.73 29.07 20.32
CA ALA A 538 3.53 29.34 21.12
C ALA A 538 2.89 30.70 20.78
N GLY A 539 3.57 31.60 20.07
CA GLY A 539 3.06 32.94 19.80
C GLY A 539 3.28 33.91 20.97
N LEU A 540 4.41 33.79 21.66
CA LEU A 540 4.78 34.54 22.86
C LEU A 540 5.46 35.88 22.52
N LEU A 541 6.08 35.99 21.35
CA LEU A 541 6.85 37.16 21.01
C LEU A 541 5.90 38.36 20.79
N LYS A 542 6.05 39.38 21.64
CA LYS A 542 5.27 40.63 21.56
C LYS A 542 5.92 41.60 20.57
N PRO A 543 5.18 42.56 19.98
CA PRO A 543 5.74 43.47 18.98
C PRO A 543 7.00 44.23 19.46
N ASN A 544 7.00 44.77 20.67
CA ASN A 544 8.18 45.49 21.20
C ASN A 544 9.37 44.55 21.47
N ALA A 545 9.10 43.31 21.88
CA ALA A 545 10.13 42.29 22.05
C ALA A 545 10.71 41.89 20.68
N ALA A 546 9.88 41.72 19.65
CA ALA A 546 10.36 41.50 18.29
C ALA A 546 11.28 42.62 17.81
N ARG A 547 10.91 43.90 18.06
CA ARG A 547 11.75 45.04 17.66
C ARG A 547 13.15 44.97 18.25
N ALA A 548 13.24 44.67 19.54
CA ALA A 548 14.50 44.53 20.26
C ALA A 548 15.29 43.30 19.80
N LEU A 549 14.61 42.14 19.68
CA LEU A 549 15.22 40.87 19.33
C LEU A 549 15.82 40.89 17.92
N PHE A 550 15.03 41.24 16.90
CA PHE A 550 15.50 41.18 15.52
C PHE A 550 16.58 42.22 15.25
N LYS A 551 16.49 43.42 15.84
CA LYS A 551 17.58 44.40 15.77
C LYS A 551 18.89 43.82 16.32
N ALA A 552 18.85 43.27 17.53
CA ALA A 552 20.03 42.71 18.18
C ALA A 552 20.60 41.50 17.44
N LEU A 553 19.75 40.61 16.92
CA LEU A 553 20.18 39.46 16.12
C LEU A 553 20.84 39.90 14.82
N ARG A 554 20.28 40.87 14.10
CA ARG A 554 20.88 41.39 12.87
C ARG A 554 22.23 42.08 13.10
N GLU A 555 22.43 42.69 14.26
CA GLU A 555 23.73 43.26 14.67
C GLU A 555 24.73 42.18 15.11
N ALA A 556 24.25 41.02 15.58
CA ALA A 556 25.08 39.95 16.13
C ALA A 556 25.55 38.91 15.10
N THR A 557 24.83 38.75 13.99
CA THR A 557 25.13 37.80 12.91
C THR A 557 24.84 38.40 11.53
N ASP A 558 25.68 38.02 10.56
CA ASP A 558 25.50 38.35 9.14
C ASP A 558 24.53 37.39 8.43
N LEU A 559 24.12 36.30 9.07
CA LEU A 559 23.17 35.35 8.51
C LEU A 559 21.77 35.98 8.39
N PRO A 560 21.00 35.61 7.36
CA PRO A 560 19.59 35.98 7.29
C PRO A 560 18.80 35.38 8.47
N ILE A 561 17.82 36.13 8.95
CA ILE A 561 16.92 35.72 10.04
C ILE A 561 15.54 35.39 9.48
N HIS A 562 15.03 34.20 9.81
CA HIS A 562 13.71 33.72 9.44
C HIS A 562 12.80 33.66 10.67
N PHE A 563 11.72 34.43 10.69
CA PHE A 563 10.81 34.47 11.83
C PHE A 563 9.58 33.59 11.61
N HIS A 564 9.39 32.67 12.57
CA HIS A 564 8.22 31.82 12.66
C HIS A 564 7.48 32.09 13.96
N THR A 565 6.16 32.30 13.90
CA THR A 565 5.31 32.48 15.08
C THR A 565 3.92 31.86 14.86
N HIS A 566 3.15 31.77 15.94
CA HIS A 566 1.75 31.35 15.93
C HIS A 566 0.86 32.50 16.39
N ASP A 567 -0.34 32.62 15.86
CA ASP A 567 -1.29 33.72 16.13
C ASP A 567 -2.23 33.43 17.30
N THR A 568 -1.79 32.59 18.25
CA THR A 568 -2.62 32.11 19.37
C THR A 568 -3.14 33.29 20.19
N SER A 569 -2.33 34.32 20.35
CA SER A 569 -2.65 35.55 21.06
C SER A 569 -3.56 36.52 20.28
N GLY A 570 -3.71 36.32 18.96
CA GLY A 570 -4.34 37.26 18.04
C GLY A 570 -3.54 38.53 17.77
N LEU A 571 -2.26 38.57 18.16
CA LEU A 571 -1.37 39.73 18.01
C LEU A 571 -0.18 39.46 17.09
N SER A 572 -0.06 38.26 16.51
CA SER A 572 1.20 37.85 15.87
C SER A 572 1.40 38.49 14.51
N ALA A 573 0.33 38.90 13.80
CA ALA A 573 0.48 39.76 12.63
C ALA A 573 1.17 41.10 12.98
N ALA A 574 0.82 41.70 14.13
CA ALA A 574 1.50 42.92 14.60
C ALA A 574 2.97 42.66 14.98
N THR A 575 3.26 41.51 15.59
CA THR A 575 4.63 41.08 15.88
C THR A 575 5.45 40.86 14.61
N VAL A 576 4.85 40.25 13.59
CA VAL A 576 5.48 40.05 12.28
C VAL A 576 5.78 41.39 11.62
N LEU A 577 4.83 42.31 11.55
CA LEU A 577 5.08 43.66 10.99
C LEU A 577 6.19 44.39 11.76
N ALA A 578 6.21 44.26 13.09
CA ALA A 578 7.27 44.82 13.91
C ALA A 578 8.65 44.19 13.64
N ALA A 579 8.70 42.90 13.33
CA ALA A 579 9.91 42.20 12.90
C ALA A 579 10.37 42.67 11.51
N VAL A 580 9.43 42.89 10.57
CA VAL A 580 9.70 43.41 9.22
C VAL A 580 10.32 44.80 9.27
N ASP A 581 9.75 45.70 10.09
CA ASP A 581 10.32 47.03 10.34
C ASP A 581 11.73 46.97 10.94
N SER A 582 11.98 45.98 11.81
CA SER A 582 13.30 45.72 12.40
C SER A 582 14.22 44.93 11.46
N GLY A 583 13.74 44.65 10.24
CA GLY A 583 14.55 44.14 9.16
C GLY A 583 14.69 42.61 9.11
N VAL A 584 13.80 41.83 9.70
CA VAL A 584 13.81 40.36 9.55
C VAL A 584 13.84 39.96 8.07
N ASP A 585 14.63 38.97 7.69
CA ASP A 585 14.88 38.67 6.27
C ASP A 585 13.73 37.84 5.65
N ALA A 586 13.14 36.93 6.43
CA ALA A 586 12.01 36.11 6.00
C ALA A 586 10.98 35.89 7.13
N ILE A 587 9.72 35.60 6.76
CA ILE A 587 8.62 35.32 7.68
C ILE A 587 7.81 34.08 7.25
N ASP A 588 7.28 33.35 8.22
CA ASP A 588 6.26 32.32 7.99
C ASP A 588 4.85 32.90 8.10
N ALA A 589 3.97 32.56 7.15
CA ALA A 589 2.53 32.87 7.18
C ALA A 589 1.71 31.72 6.57
N ALA A 590 0.42 31.64 6.90
CA ALA A 590 -0.50 30.65 6.31
C ALA A 590 -1.57 31.33 5.46
N MET A 591 -2.07 30.62 4.44
CA MET A 591 -3.25 31.06 3.67
C MET A 591 -4.41 31.36 4.60
N ASP A 592 -5.19 32.38 4.26
CA ASP A 592 -6.17 33.00 5.16
C ASP A 592 -7.11 31.96 5.79
N ALA A 593 -7.62 31.02 4.98
CA ALA A 593 -8.53 29.94 5.40
C ALA A 593 -7.93 28.94 6.42
N LEU A 594 -6.60 28.86 6.51
CA LEU A 594 -5.86 27.98 7.43
C LEU A 594 -4.90 28.79 8.33
N SER A 595 -5.19 30.08 8.54
CA SER A 595 -4.43 30.98 9.41
C SER A 595 -5.19 31.34 10.70
N GLY A 596 -4.53 32.07 11.60
CA GLY A 596 -5.11 32.56 12.84
C GLY A 596 -5.22 31.49 13.93
N ASN A 597 -5.64 31.92 15.13
CA ASN A 597 -5.69 31.05 16.32
C ASN A 597 -4.34 30.35 16.52
N THR A 598 -4.32 29.03 16.73
CA THR A 598 -3.07 28.28 16.91
C THR A 598 -2.23 28.15 15.64
N SER A 599 -2.69 28.61 14.46
CA SER A 599 -1.91 28.61 13.21
C SER A 599 -0.97 29.82 13.12
N GLN A 600 -0.28 29.97 11.99
CA GLN A 600 0.46 31.19 11.64
C GLN A 600 -0.50 32.39 11.42
N PRO A 601 0.02 33.63 11.49
CA PRO A 601 -0.74 34.80 11.10
C PRO A 601 -1.09 34.77 9.60
N CYS A 602 -2.16 35.49 9.25
CA CYS A 602 -2.75 35.50 7.91
C CYS A 602 -1.83 36.09 6.83
N LEU A 603 -1.50 35.28 5.82
CA LEU A 603 -0.68 35.66 4.68
C LEU A 603 -1.28 36.84 3.91
N GLY A 604 -2.54 36.74 3.48
CA GLY A 604 -3.19 37.80 2.70
C GLY A 604 -3.21 39.14 3.44
N SER A 605 -3.45 39.12 4.75
CA SER A 605 -3.44 40.31 5.59
C SER A 605 -2.06 40.94 5.73
N ILE A 606 -1.00 40.13 5.95
CA ILE A 606 0.37 40.65 6.07
C ILE A 606 0.83 41.25 4.73
N VAL A 607 0.57 40.55 3.62
CA VAL A 607 0.93 41.03 2.28
C VAL A 607 0.23 42.34 1.97
N GLU A 608 -1.08 42.45 2.23
CA GLU A 608 -1.81 43.71 1.97
C GLU A 608 -1.35 44.84 2.93
N ALA A 609 -0.96 44.52 4.16
CA ALA A 609 -0.43 45.51 5.11
C ALA A 609 0.95 46.05 4.72
N LEU A 610 1.76 45.27 4.01
CA LEU A 610 3.10 45.66 3.52
C LEU A 610 3.08 46.26 2.11
N LYS A 611 1.93 46.25 1.44
CA LYS A 611 1.80 46.67 0.05
C LYS A 611 2.22 48.12 -0.16
N GLY A 612 3.12 48.35 -1.09
CA GLY A 612 3.67 49.67 -1.41
C GLY A 612 4.66 50.22 -0.38
N THR A 613 5.01 49.45 0.65
CA THR A 613 6.13 49.78 1.55
C THR A 613 7.47 49.40 0.91
N GLU A 614 8.60 49.86 1.47
CA GLU A 614 9.94 49.44 1.00
C GLU A 614 10.17 47.92 1.15
N ARG A 615 9.42 47.27 2.03
CA ARG A 615 9.55 45.84 2.37
C ARG A 615 8.43 44.98 1.81
N ASP A 616 7.69 45.49 0.82
CA ASP A 616 6.62 44.75 0.12
C ASP A 616 7.14 43.41 -0.43
N PRO A 617 6.53 42.26 -0.10
CA PRO A 617 6.98 40.95 -0.56
C PRO A 617 6.71 40.69 -2.05
N GLY A 618 5.92 41.55 -2.73
CA GLY A 618 5.64 41.41 -4.17
C GLY A 618 4.79 40.20 -4.55
N LEU A 619 4.03 39.65 -3.60
CA LEU A 619 3.08 38.56 -3.83
C LEU A 619 1.73 39.11 -4.30
N ASP A 620 1.11 38.45 -5.29
CA ASP A 620 -0.17 38.89 -5.84
C ASP A 620 -1.34 38.61 -4.88
N PRO A 621 -2.01 39.64 -4.32
CA PRO A 621 -3.12 39.46 -3.37
C PRO A 621 -4.33 38.76 -4.00
N GLN A 622 -4.55 38.89 -5.31
CA GLN A 622 -5.65 38.23 -6.00
C GLN A 622 -5.42 36.72 -6.07
N TRP A 623 -4.19 36.29 -6.35
CA TRP A 623 -3.85 34.87 -6.34
C TRP A 623 -3.84 34.27 -4.94
N ILE A 624 -3.39 35.02 -3.93
CA ILE A 624 -3.51 34.59 -2.52
C ILE A 624 -4.98 34.30 -2.18
N ARG A 625 -5.91 35.20 -2.51
CA ARG A 625 -7.35 34.97 -2.25
C ARG A 625 -7.90 33.76 -3.01
N ASN A 626 -7.55 33.60 -4.30
CA ASN A 626 -8.01 32.46 -5.09
C ASN A 626 -7.53 31.12 -4.51
N ILE A 627 -6.28 31.06 -4.05
CA ILE A 627 -5.73 29.87 -3.39
C ILE A 627 -6.36 29.67 -2.02
N SER A 628 -6.60 30.74 -1.26
CA SER A 628 -7.31 30.68 0.03
C SER A 628 -8.74 30.14 -0.12
N PHE A 629 -9.48 30.51 -1.16
CA PHE A 629 -10.83 29.96 -1.43
C PHE A 629 -10.80 28.45 -1.70
N TYR A 630 -9.76 27.95 -2.36
CA TYR A 630 -9.55 26.51 -2.48
C TYR A 630 -9.35 25.87 -1.09
N TRP A 631 -8.47 26.44 -0.26
CA TRP A 631 -8.21 25.93 1.08
C TRP A 631 -9.42 26.03 2.03
N GLU A 632 -10.28 27.03 1.86
CA GLU A 632 -11.56 27.14 2.57
C GLU A 632 -12.47 25.95 2.24
N ALA A 633 -12.64 25.64 0.96
CA ALA A 633 -13.41 24.48 0.52
C ALA A 633 -12.79 23.15 1.01
N VAL A 634 -11.45 23.03 0.96
CA VAL A 634 -10.74 21.85 1.50
C VAL A 634 -10.98 21.72 3.01
N ARG A 635 -10.78 22.78 3.78
CA ARG A 635 -10.95 22.79 5.25
C ARG A 635 -12.33 22.30 5.68
N ASN A 636 -13.38 22.66 4.94
CA ASN A 636 -14.75 22.19 5.23
C ASN A 636 -14.89 20.66 5.22
N GLN A 637 -14.07 19.95 4.45
CA GLN A 637 -14.05 18.48 4.41
C GLN A 637 -13.47 17.86 5.68
N TYR A 638 -12.75 18.66 6.49
CA TYR A 638 -12.05 18.25 7.71
C TYR A 638 -12.78 18.64 8.99
N ALA A 639 -14.08 18.92 8.94
CA ALA A 639 -14.89 19.33 10.10
C ALA A 639 -14.76 18.40 11.33
N ALA A 640 -14.45 17.12 11.13
CA ALA A 640 -14.21 16.14 12.20
C ALA A 640 -12.94 16.41 13.05
N PHE A 641 -12.07 17.32 12.60
CA PHE A 641 -10.76 17.58 13.19
C PHE A 641 -10.55 19.02 13.62
N GLU A 642 -11.58 19.87 13.49
CA GLU A 642 -11.53 21.26 13.96
C GLU A 642 -11.31 21.32 15.46
N SER A 643 -10.44 22.24 15.89
CA SER A 643 -10.24 22.52 17.31
C SER A 643 -11.42 23.29 17.89
N ASP A 644 -11.69 23.10 19.19
CA ASP A 644 -12.72 23.88 19.90
C ASP A 644 -12.35 25.35 20.13
N LEU A 645 -11.10 25.75 19.85
CA LEU A 645 -10.65 27.13 20.01
C LEU A 645 -11.33 28.03 18.96
N LYS A 646 -12.12 29.00 19.42
CA LYS A 646 -12.93 29.86 18.55
C LYS A 646 -12.24 31.16 18.15
N GLY A 647 -11.20 31.58 18.86
CA GLY A 647 -10.56 32.87 18.67
C GLY A 647 -9.27 33.02 19.49
N PRO A 648 -8.69 34.23 19.52
CA PRO A 648 -7.49 34.55 20.28
C PRO A 648 -7.57 34.20 21.77
N ALA A 649 -6.49 33.68 22.32
CA ALA A 649 -6.34 33.31 23.73
C ALA A 649 -5.03 33.87 24.31
N SER A 650 -5.11 35.01 24.99
CA SER A 650 -3.96 35.62 25.67
C SER A 650 -3.46 34.81 26.88
N GLU A 651 -4.21 33.79 27.33
CA GLU A 651 -3.78 32.81 28.34
C GLU A 651 -2.46 32.13 27.93
N VAL A 652 -2.14 32.11 26.63
CA VAL A 652 -0.85 31.61 26.12
C VAL A 652 0.37 32.29 26.74
N TYR A 653 0.27 33.55 27.14
CA TYR A 653 1.37 34.25 27.83
C TYR A 653 1.58 33.80 29.27
N LEU A 654 0.63 33.07 29.86
CA LEU A 654 0.76 32.42 31.17
C LEU A 654 1.38 31.04 31.01
N HIS A 655 0.68 30.14 30.30
CA HIS A 655 1.03 28.72 30.27
C HIS A 655 2.07 28.37 29.20
N GLU A 656 2.26 29.22 28.18
CA GLU A 656 3.27 29.03 27.13
C GLU A 656 3.15 27.68 26.40
N MET A 657 1.92 27.19 26.19
CA MET A 657 1.68 25.94 25.48
C MET A 657 1.76 26.24 23.97
N PRO A 658 2.56 25.49 23.20
CA PRO A 658 2.55 25.57 21.74
C PRO A 658 1.18 25.22 21.16
N GLY A 659 0.88 25.74 19.96
CA GLY A 659 -0.43 25.54 19.31
C GLY A 659 -0.89 24.08 19.29
N GLY A 660 -0.04 23.17 18.79
CA GLY A 660 -0.37 21.74 18.75
C GLY A 660 -0.49 21.08 20.14
N GLN A 661 0.26 21.55 21.14
CA GLN A 661 0.15 21.03 22.51
C GLN A 661 -1.16 21.48 23.16
N PHE A 662 -1.59 22.72 22.94
CA PHE A 662 -2.83 23.26 23.51
C PHE A 662 -4.04 22.40 23.09
N THR A 663 -4.19 22.14 21.78
CA THR A 663 -5.27 21.32 21.25
C THR A 663 -5.22 19.89 21.78
N ASN A 664 -4.03 19.26 21.76
CA ASN A 664 -3.87 17.88 22.24
C ASN A 664 -4.12 17.73 23.75
N LEU A 665 -3.61 18.66 24.57
CA LEU A 665 -3.75 18.61 26.02
C LEU A 665 -5.20 18.82 26.45
N LYS A 666 -5.95 19.65 25.72
CA LYS A 666 -7.38 19.86 25.97
C LYS A 666 -8.20 18.60 25.70
N GLU A 667 -7.91 17.89 24.62
CA GLU A 667 -8.51 16.58 24.33
C GLU A 667 -8.14 15.54 25.39
N GLN A 668 -6.89 15.51 25.84
CA GLN A 668 -6.46 14.63 26.94
C GLN A 668 -7.17 14.96 28.25
N ALA A 669 -7.24 16.24 28.62
CA ALA A 669 -7.97 16.69 29.81
C ALA A 669 -9.45 16.27 29.74
N ARG A 670 -10.11 16.40 28.58
CA ARG A 670 -11.47 15.91 28.37
C ARG A 670 -11.58 14.40 28.58
N SER A 671 -10.67 13.61 28.00
CA SER A 671 -10.68 12.15 28.15
C SER A 671 -10.52 11.68 29.60
N LEU A 672 -9.88 12.50 30.45
CA LEU A 672 -9.70 12.25 31.88
C LEU A 672 -10.80 12.88 32.75
N GLY A 673 -11.83 13.50 32.15
CA GLY A 673 -12.91 14.17 32.87
C GLY A 673 -12.50 15.50 33.52
N LEU A 674 -11.38 16.11 33.09
CA LEU A 674 -10.84 17.37 33.61
C LEU A 674 -11.21 18.60 32.76
N GLU A 675 -12.13 18.46 31.82
CA GLU A 675 -12.55 19.55 30.92
C GLU A 675 -13.04 20.78 31.67
N THR A 676 -13.83 20.58 32.73
CA THR A 676 -14.36 21.67 33.57
C THR A 676 -13.30 22.32 34.47
N ARG A 677 -12.11 21.70 34.58
CA ARG A 677 -10.96 22.17 35.38
C ARG A 677 -9.81 22.69 34.50
N TRP A 678 -10.08 23.05 33.24
CA TRP A 678 -9.05 23.46 32.30
C TRP A 678 -8.15 24.60 32.79
N HIS A 679 -8.71 25.60 33.46
CA HIS A 679 -7.91 26.71 34.01
C HIS A 679 -6.94 26.27 35.11
N GLU A 680 -7.31 25.24 35.89
CA GLU A 680 -6.37 24.64 36.84
C GLU A 680 -5.25 23.91 36.11
N VAL A 681 -5.55 23.20 35.01
CA VAL A 681 -4.55 22.56 34.14
C VAL A 681 -3.60 23.59 33.53
N ALA A 682 -4.11 24.73 33.05
CA ALA A 682 -3.32 25.81 32.46
C ALA A 682 -2.38 26.44 33.50
N GLN A 683 -2.87 26.74 34.70
CA GLN A 683 -2.03 27.24 35.79
C GLN A 683 -1.00 26.19 36.23
N THR A 684 -1.41 24.94 36.42
CA THR A 684 -0.50 23.85 36.80
C THR A 684 0.58 23.63 35.75
N TYR A 685 0.27 23.80 34.45
CA TYR A 685 1.27 23.71 33.38
C TYR A 685 2.35 24.80 33.52
N HIS A 686 1.95 26.03 33.86
CA HIS A 686 2.89 27.10 34.20
C HIS A 686 3.73 26.74 35.44
N ASP A 687 3.10 26.25 36.50
CA ASP A 687 3.77 25.90 37.75
C ASP A 687 4.78 24.75 37.54
N VAL A 688 4.42 23.74 36.74
CA VAL A 688 5.30 22.65 36.33
C VAL A 688 6.49 23.16 35.53
N ASN A 689 6.28 24.10 34.61
CA ASN A 689 7.38 24.71 33.84
C ASN A 689 8.42 25.32 34.77
N LEU A 690 7.97 26.11 35.76
CA LEU A 690 8.87 26.72 36.75
C LEU A 690 9.52 25.66 37.64
N MET A 691 8.77 24.64 38.08
CA MET A 691 9.28 23.51 38.88
C MET A 691 10.38 22.73 38.14
N PHE A 692 10.30 22.60 36.81
CA PHE A 692 11.37 22.00 35.99
C PHE A 692 12.55 22.93 35.69
N GLY A 693 12.55 24.15 36.27
CA GLY A 693 13.63 25.12 36.13
C GLY A 693 13.46 26.12 34.99
N ASP A 694 12.22 26.37 34.56
CA ASP A 694 11.82 27.21 33.42
C ASP A 694 12.44 26.74 32.10
N ILE A 695 11.70 25.99 31.30
CA ILE A 695 12.22 25.30 30.11
C ILE A 695 11.61 25.79 28.80
N VAL A 696 12.33 25.54 27.70
CA VAL A 696 11.76 25.63 26.35
C VAL A 696 10.74 24.50 26.18
N LYS A 697 9.52 24.86 25.74
CA LYS A 697 8.39 23.92 25.64
C LYS A 697 7.97 23.77 24.20
N VAL A 698 8.48 22.76 23.53
CA VAL A 698 8.10 22.35 22.17
C VAL A 698 8.19 20.84 22.07
N THR A 699 7.57 20.18 21.09
CA THR A 699 7.56 18.72 21.06
C THR A 699 8.99 18.12 21.09
N PRO A 700 9.31 17.22 22.04
CA PRO A 700 8.43 16.59 23.02
C PRO A 700 8.43 17.20 24.44
N SER A 701 9.26 18.20 24.77
CA SER A 701 9.31 18.82 26.11
C SER A 701 7.97 19.43 26.54
N SER A 702 7.21 20.02 25.61
CA SER A 702 5.87 20.54 25.89
C SER A 702 4.89 19.46 26.35
N LYS A 703 5.03 18.23 25.84
CA LYS A 703 4.24 17.08 26.28
C LYS A 703 4.60 16.67 27.69
N VAL A 704 5.89 16.67 28.04
CA VAL A 704 6.36 16.30 29.38
C VAL A 704 5.74 17.20 30.45
N VAL A 705 5.71 18.51 30.19
CA VAL A 705 5.03 19.49 31.07
C VAL A 705 3.53 19.21 31.15
N GLY A 706 2.90 18.84 30.03
CA GLY A 706 1.47 18.49 29.97
C GLY A 706 1.11 17.25 30.77
N ASP A 707 1.87 16.16 30.60
CA ASP A 707 1.65 14.89 31.31
C ASP A 707 1.77 15.12 32.83
N MET A 708 2.76 15.90 33.27
CA MET A 708 2.93 16.26 34.68
C MET A 708 1.77 17.14 35.19
N ALA A 709 1.33 18.13 34.41
CA ALA A 709 0.23 19.01 34.80
C ALA A 709 -1.09 18.25 34.95
N LEU A 710 -1.43 17.36 34.01
CA LEU A 710 -2.60 16.51 34.09
C LEU A 710 -2.53 15.58 35.31
N MET A 711 -1.37 14.95 35.55
CA MET A 711 -1.18 14.11 36.72
C MET A 711 -1.41 14.91 38.02
N MET A 712 -0.81 16.10 38.14
CA MET A 712 -0.94 16.93 39.33
C MET A 712 -2.38 17.35 39.59
N VAL A 713 -3.11 17.80 38.56
CA VAL A 713 -4.53 18.18 38.70
C VAL A 713 -5.40 16.97 39.02
N SER A 714 -5.15 15.82 38.38
CA SER A 714 -5.94 14.59 38.62
C SER A 714 -5.79 14.03 40.04
N GLN A 715 -4.67 14.33 40.70
CA GLN A 715 -4.35 13.83 42.04
C GLN A 715 -4.37 14.94 43.11
N ASP A 716 -4.84 16.14 42.75
CA ASP A 716 -4.87 17.34 43.60
C ASP A 716 -3.51 17.60 44.30
N LEU A 717 -2.42 17.52 43.51
CA LEU A 717 -1.04 17.74 43.95
C LEU A 717 -0.59 19.17 43.69
N THR A 718 0.00 19.81 44.71
CA THR A 718 0.72 21.08 44.54
C THR A 718 2.19 20.85 44.20
N VAL A 719 2.91 21.88 43.73
CA VAL A 719 4.38 21.80 43.54
C VAL A 719 5.09 21.40 44.83
N ALA A 720 4.68 21.95 45.98
CA ALA A 720 5.25 21.62 47.28
C ALA A 720 5.06 20.13 47.63
N ASP A 721 3.94 19.53 47.26
CA ASP A 721 3.70 18.09 47.43
C ASP A 721 4.63 17.25 46.56
N VAL A 722 4.85 17.68 45.32
CA VAL A 722 5.75 17.03 44.37
C VAL A 722 7.21 17.13 44.84
N GLU A 723 7.62 18.24 45.43
CA GLU A 723 8.98 18.45 45.92
C GLU A 723 9.24 17.82 47.31
N ASN A 724 8.18 17.58 48.10
CA ASN A 724 8.30 17.02 49.45
C ASN A 724 8.98 15.62 49.44
N PRO A 725 10.17 15.45 50.04
CA PRO A 725 10.87 14.17 50.05
C PRO A 725 10.12 13.03 50.74
N ALA A 726 9.19 13.35 51.65
CA ALA A 726 8.41 12.37 52.40
C ALA A 726 7.17 11.85 51.64
N ARG A 727 6.78 12.50 50.54
CA ARG A 727 5.61 12.10 49.73
C ARG A 727 6.07 11.31 48.52
N ASP A 728 5.69 10.03 48.45
CA ASP A 728 5.96 9.20 47.26
C ASP A 728 5.03 9.61 46.11
N ILE A 729 5.59 9.71 44.92
CA ILE A 729 4.92 10.15 43.69
C ILE A 729 5.32 9.19 42.56
N ALA A 730 4.32 8.70 41.82
CA ALA A 730 4.53 7.93 40.61
C ALA A 730 4.54 8.91 39.42
N PHE A 731 5.72 9.29 38.96
CA PHE A 731 5.89 10.25 37.87
C PHE A 731 5.56 9.62 36.50
N PRO A 732 5.05 10.40 35.53
CA PRO A 732 4.89 9.93 34.15
C PRO A 732 6.25 9.55 33.54
N ASP A 733 6.28 8.51 32.70
CA ASP A 733 7.51 8.04 32.05
C ASP A 733 8.21 9.14 31.25
N SER A 734 7.44 10.06 30.66
CA SER A 734 7.96 11.21 29.92
C SER A 734 8.76 12.18 30.80
N VAL A 735 8.32 12.39 32.05
CA VAL A 735 9.02 13.21 33.06
C VAL A 735 10.29 12.52 33.52
N VAL A 736 10.22 11.22 33.79
CA VAL A 736 11.39 10.40 34.15
C VAL A 736 12.45 10.44 33.04
N SER A 737 12.03 10.23 31.79
CA SER A 737 12.91 10.26 30.62
C SER A 737 13.57 11.63 30.40
N MET A 738 12.81 12.72 30.52
CA MET A 738 13.35 14.07 30.40
C MET A 738 14.39 14.36 31.48
N LEU A 739 14.07 14.10 32.75
CA LEU A 739 14.96 14.36 33.88
C LEU A 739 16.14 13.38 33.95
N ARG A 740 16.04 12.22 33.31
CA ARG A 740 17.20 11.36 33.05
C ARG A 740 18.17 12.00 32.05
N GLY A 741 17.70 12.90 31.19
CA GLY A 741 18.50 13.58 30.17
C GLY A 741 18.28 13.05 28.75
N ASP A 742 17.26 12.19 28.52
CA ASP A 742 17.02 11.59 27.21
C ASP A 742 16.54 12.59 26.16
N LEU A 743 15.99 13.72 26.57
CA LEU A 743 15.63 14.82 25.67
C LEU A 743 16.78 15.82 25.46
N GLY A 744 17.90 15.61 26.14
CA GLY A 744 19.03 16.51 26.18
C GLY A 744 19.10 17.34 27.47
N GLN A 745 19.84 18.44 27.41
CA GLN A 745 20.12 19.29 28.57
C GLN A 745 19.40 20.63 28.43
N SER A 746 18.70 21.04 29.49
CA SER A 746 18.13 22.39 29.60
C SER A 746 19.23 23.41 29.91
N PRO A 747 19.14 24.66 29.40
CA PRO A 747 20.02 25.75 29.83
C PRO A 747 20.00 25.88 31.36
N GLY A 748 21.18 25.79 31.99
CA GLY A 748 21.32 25.83 33.45
C GLY A 748 21.13 24.49 34.18
N GLY A 749 20.85 23.39 33.48
CA GLY A 749 20.68 22.05 34.05
C GLY A 749 19.28 21.79 34.63
N TRP A 750 19.13 20.61 35.25
CA TRP A 750 17.88 20.19 35.90
C TRP A 750 17.91 20.46 37.41
N PRO A 751 16.78 20.79 38.06
CA PRO A 751 16.72 20.98 39.52
C PRO A 751 17.12 19.70 40.27
N GLU A 752 18.26 19.72 40.97
CA GLU A 752 18.92 18.51 41.50
C GLU A 752 18.05 17.69 42.46
N ALA A 753 17.35 18.36 43.38
CA ALA A 753 16.50 17.70 44.37
C ALA A 753 15.33 16.95 43.71
N LEU A 754 14.69 17.59 42.73
CA LEU A 754 13.60 17.01 41.96
C LEU A 754 14.10 15.86 41.07
N GLN A 755 15.22 16.07 40.36
CA GLN A 755 15.83 15.04 39.51
C GLN A 755 16.13 13.77 40.32
N LYS A 756 16.75 13.91 41.50
CA LYS A 756 17.04 12.76 42.38
C LYS A 756 15.78 12.04 42.85
N LYS A 757 14.71 12.78 43.16
CA LYS A 757 13.42 12.22 43.58
C LYS A 757 12.76 11.44 42.44
N VAL A 758 12.75 11.99 41.23
CA VAL A 758 12.12 11.37 40.06
C VAL A 758 12.86 10.10 39.63
N LEU A 759 14.20 10.14 39.61
CA LEU A 759 15.01 9.03 39.12
C LEU A 759 15.13 7.85 40.10
N LYS A 760 14.83 8.03 41.39
CA LYS A 760 14.83 6.96 42.41
C LYS A 760 16.09 6.07 42.40
N GLY A 761 17.25 6.64 42.04
CA GLY A 761 18.54 5.94 41.97
C GLY A 761 19.05 5.67 40.54
N ASP A 762 18.22 5.86 39.51
CA ASP A 762 18.66 5.84 38.12
C ASP A 762 19.67 6.95 37.85
N LYS A 763 20.68 6.64 37.03
CA LYS A 763 21.76 7.59 36.72
C LYS A 763 21.34 8.54 35.59
N PRO A 764 21.38 9.86 35.81
CA PRO A 764 21.16 10.82 34.72
C PRO A 764 22.33 10.80 33.74
N ILE A 765 22.05 11.20 32.50
CA ILE A 765 23.03 11.45 31.45
C ILE A 765 23.14 12.96 31.22
N THR A 766 24.36 13.43 30.97
CA THR A 766 24.67 14.85 30.69
C THR A 766 25.27 15.07 29.31
N VAL A 767 25.52 13.98 28.58
CA VAL A 767 26.01 13.99 27.19
C VAL A 767 24.84 13.84 26.22
N ARG A 768 25.09 14.08 24.93
CA ARG A 768 24.08 13.94 23.89
C ARG A 768 23.52 12.51 23.87
N PRO A 769 22.20 12.28 23.97
CA PRO A 769 21.65 10.93 24.04
C PRO A 769 22.05 10.02 22.87
N GLY A 770 22.08 10.55 21.65
CA GLY A 770 22.50 9.80 20.46
C GLY A 770 23.97 9.33 20.50
N SER A 771 24.86 9.98 21.27
CA SER A 771 26.26 9.54 21.39
C SER A 771 26.43 8.31 22.28
N LEU A 772 25.41 7.93 23.03
CA LEU A 772 25.38 6.70 23.83
C LEU A 772 24.89 5.49 23.02
N LEU A 773 24.28 5.73 21.86
CA LEU A 773 23.75 4.69 21.01
C LEU A 773 24.83 4.16 20.07
N LYS A 774 24.91 2.83 19.94
CA LYS A 774 25.79 2.21 18.95
C LYS A 774 25.25 2.50 17.55
N ALA A 775 26.16 2.71 16.59
CA ALA A 775 25.78 2.86 15.19
C ALA A 775 24.91 1.69 14.72
N ALA A 776 23.80 1.99 14.05
CA ALA A 776 22.90 0.97 13.53
C ALA A 776 23.54 0.23 12.35
N ASN A 777 23.41 -1.09 12.28
CA ASN A 777 23.83 -1.86 11.10
C ASN A 777 22.74 -1.80 10.02
N LEU A 778 22.75 -0.73 9.23
CA LEU A 778 21.71 -0.46 8.22
C LEU A 778 21.52 -1.62 7.21
N LYS A 779 22.59 -2.33 6.84
CA LYS A 779 22.51 -3.48 5.92
C LYS A 779 21.77 -4.65 6.56
N ALA A 780 22.09 -4.97 7.82
CA ALA A 780 21.43 -6.05 8.54
C ALA A 780 19.96 -5.70 8.79
N SER A 781 19.68 -4.49 9.24
CA SER A 781 18.31 -4.02 9.50
C SER A 781 17.45 -3.99 8.23
N ARG A 782 18.02 -3.61 7.07
CA ARG A 782 17.32 -3.70 5.79
C ARG A 782 16.96 -5.14 5.45
N LYS A 783 17.92 -6.06 5.56
CA LYS A 783 17.67 -7.48 5.27
C LYS A 783 16.56 -8.04 6.16
N GLU A 784 16.59 -7.73 7.45
CA GLU A 784 15.57 -8.15 8.41
C GLU A 784 14.16 -7.74 7.99
N ILE A 785 13.97 -6.48 7.58
CA ILE A 785 12.64 -6.00 7.17
C ILE A 785 12.24 -6.48 5.77
N GLU A 786 13.18 -6.60 4.83
CA GLU A 786 12.91 -7.16 3.50
C GLU A 786 12.51 -8.64 3.58
N ASP A 787 13.16 -9.41 4.45
CA ASP A 787 12.82 -10.81 4.73
C ASP A 787 11.42 -10.88 5.39
N LYS A 788 11.11 -9.99 6.34
CA LYS A 788 9.80 -9.93 7.01
C LYS A 788 8.65 -9.54 6.08
N LEU A 789 8.88 -8.64 5.13
CA LEU A 789 7.87 -8.17 4.18
C LEU A 789 7.87 -8.98 2.87
N GLU A 790 8.77 -9.96 2.73
CA GLU A 790 8.96 -10.78 1.54
C GLU A 790 9.14 -9.95 0.24
N ARG A 791 9.72 -8.76 0.35
CA ARG A 791 9.95 -7.84 -0.76
C ARG A 791 11.11 -6.89 -0.49
N LYS A 792 11.70 -6.38 -1.56
CA LYS A 792 12.69 -5.31 -1.47
C LYS A 792 12.04 -3.99 -1.10
N LEU A 793 12.76 -3.18 -0.32
CA LEU A 793 12.38 -1.82 0.02
C LEU A 793 13.17 -0.80 -0.81
N SER A 794 12.53 0.32 -1.14
CA SER A 794 13.23 1.54 -1.53
C SER A 794 13.98 2.15 -0.34
N GLU A 795 14.91 3.08 -0.60
CA GLU A 795 15.60 3.80 0.49
C GLU A 795 14.62 4.66 1.32
N PHE A 796 13.56 5.19 0.68
CA PHE A 796 12.53 5.99 1.35
C PHE A 796 11.69 5.15 2.33
N GLU A 797 11.27 3.97 1.90
CA GLU A 797 10.60 3.00 2.77
C GLU A 797 11.49 2.56 3.92
N PHE A 798 12.77 2.32 3.66
CA PHE A 798 13.72 1.94 4.69
C PHE A 798 13.94 3.08 5.71
N ALA A 799 14.06 4.33 5.26
CA ALA A 799 14.13 5.49 6.14
C ALA A 799 12.85 5.64 7.00
N SER A 800 11.68 5.36 6.43
CA SER A 800 10.41 5.36 7.16
C SER A 800 10.37 4.29 8.24
N TRP A 801 10.83 3.08 7.92
CA TRP A 801 10.91 1.98 8.88
C TRP A 801 11.91 2.27 10.00
N LEU A 802 13.08 2.84 9.69
CA LEU A 802 14.06 3.24 10.71
C LEU A 802 13.49 4.25 11.70
N MET A 803 12.69 5.21 11.21
CA MET A 803 12.02 6.20 12.07
C MET A 803 10.86 5.57 12.86
N TYR A 804 10.04 4.75 12.19
CA TYR A 804 8.77 4.24 12.71
C TYR A 804 8.51 2.77 12.35
N PRO A 805 9.21 1.80 12.96
CA PRO A 805 9.14 0.39 12.54
C PRO A 805 7.74 -0.20 12.57
N LYS A 806 6.99 0.06 13.66
CA LYS A 806 5.62 -0.43 13.82
C LYS A 806 4.65 0.27 12.87
N VAL A 807 4.70 1.60 12.80
CA VAL A 807 3.78 2.40 11.96
C VAL A 807 3.96 2.04 10.49
N PHE A 808 5.21 1.93 10.04
CA PHE A 808 5.52 1.51 8.69
C PHE A 808 4.99 0.10 8.40
N SER A 809 5.19 -0.84 9.33
CA SER A 809 4.66 -2.21 9.18
C SER A 809 3.13 -2.22 9.06
N ASP A 810 2.43 -1.50 9.94
CA ASP A 810 0.97 -1.36 9.93
C ASP A 810 0.48 -0.69 8.62
N PHE A 811 1.17 0.36 8.17
CA PHE A 811 0.92 1.04 6.90
C PHE A 811 1.09 0.09 5.70
N THR A 812 2.17 -0.69 5.66
CA THR A 812 2.40 -1.65 4.56
C THR A 812 1.33 -2.74 4.51
N ALA A 813 0.86 -3.23 5.67
CA ALA A 813 -0.23 -4.19 5.74
C ALA A 813 -1.56 -3.58 5.27
N ALA A 814 -1.82 -2.30 5.62
CA ALA A 814 -2.97 -1.57 5.12
C ALA A 814 -2.91 -1.35 3.60
N GLN A 815 -1.74 -1.01 3.04
CA GLN A 815 -1.51 -0.89 1.60
C GLN A 815 -1.67 -2.24 0.88
N GLU A 816 -1.26 -3.35 1.49
CA GLU A 816 -1.48 -4.68 0.95
C GLU A 816 -2.98 -5.01 0.89
N THR A 817 -3.76 -4.57 1.87
CA THR A 817 -5.20 -4.83 1.95
C THR A 817 -6.02 -3.90 1.03
N TYR A 818 -5.75 -2.59 1.08
CA TYR A 818 -6.58 -1.54 0.50
C TYR A 818 -5.98 -0.82 -0.71
N GLY A 819 -4.68 -1.02 -0.98
CA GLY A 819 -4.00 -0.37 -2.09
C GLY A 819 -3.86 1.15 -1.88
N PRO A 820 -3.71 1.93 -2.97
CA PRO A 820 -3.32 3.33 -2.90
C PRO A 820 -4.48 4.25 -2.51
N VAL A 821 -4.88 4.27 -1.25
CA VAL A 821 -6.02 5.09 -0.78
C VAL A 821 -5.75 6.60 -0.80
N SER A 822 -4.50 7.03 -1.01
CA SER A 822 -4.12 8.45 -1.17
C SER A 822 -4.80 9.11 -2.38
N VAL A 823 -5.12 8.34 -3.43
CA VAL A 823 -5.76 8.87 -4.65
C VAL A 823 -7.27 9.09 -4.51
N LEU A 824 -7.88 8.62 -3.41
CA LEU A 824 -9.31 8.82 -3.17
C LEU A 824 -9.57 10.29 -2.76
N PRO A 825 -10.67 10.91 -3.25
CA PRO A 825 -11.11 12.21 -2.75
C PRO A 825 -11.36 12.16 -1.23
N THR A 826 -11.00 13.24 -0.51
CA THR A 826 -11.08 13.32 0.95
C THR A 826 -12.45 12.94 1.54
N PRO A 827 -13.59 13.39 0.99
CA PRO A 827 -14.90 12.96 1.50
C PRO A 827 -15.09 11.43 1.41
N THR A 828 -14.68 10.82 0.30
CA THR A 828 -14.84 9.37 0.09
C THR A 828 -13.88 8.54 0.94
N TYR A 829 -12.69 9.09 1.23
CA TYR A 829 -11.72 8.48 2.12
C TYR A 829 -12.27 8.38 3.55
N PHE A 830 -12.83 9.47 4.10
CA PHE A 830 -13.30 9.50 5.49
C PHE A 830 -14.73 8.99 5.70
N TYR A 831 -15.59 9.08 4.69
CA TYR A 831 -17.03 8.86 4.85
C TYR A 831 -17.60 7.79 3.90
N GLY A 832 -16.76 7.21 3.03
CA GLY A 832 -17.19 6.18 2.08
C GLY A 832 -18.06 6.75 0.97
N MET A 833 -18.94 5.91 0.44
CA MET A 833 -19.90 6.24 -0.62
C MET A 833 -21.31 5.91 -0.16
N LYS A 834 -22.26 6.76 -0.53
CA LYS A 834 -23.70 6.51 -0.44
C LYS A 834 -24.18 5.85 -1.73
N PRO A 835 -25.31 5.12 -1.70
CA PRO A 835 -25.95 4.69 -2.94
C PRO A 835 -26.15 5.87 -3.90
N GLU A 836 -25.90 5.62 -5.18
CA GLU A 836 -25.91 6.58 -6.29
C GLU A 836 -24.70 7.51 -6.40
N ASP A 837 -23.82 7.58 -5.40
CA ASP A 837 -22.57 8.35 -5.50
C ASP A 837 -21.71 7.81 -6.65
N GLU A 838 -21.10 8.74 -7.40
CA GLU A 838 -20.14 8.46 -8.47
C GLU A 838 -18.86 9.26 -8.25
N ILE A 839 -17.71 8.60 -8.38
CA ILE A 839 -16.40 9.20 -8.17
C ILE A 839 -15.44 8.82 -9.30
N PHE A 840 -14.50 9.71 -9.57
CA PHE A 840 -13.40 9.52 -10.50
C PHE A 840 -12.11 9.35 -9.70
N VAL A 841 -11.41 8.24 -9.91
CA VAL A 841 -10.17 7.93 -9.17
C VAL A 841 -9.04 7.69 -10.15
N ASP A 842 -8.11 8.63 -10.22
CA ASP A 842 -6.91 8.51 -11.05
C ASP A 842 -5.87 7.65 -10.34
N ILE A 843 -5.64 6.44 -10.87
CA ILE A 843 -4.64 5.50 -10.30
C ILE A 843 -3.26 5.66 -10.95
N GLU A 844 -3.23 6.14 -12.19
CA GLU A 844 -2.04 6.52 -12.95
C GLU A 844 -2.45 7.55 -14.00
N LYS A 845 -1.50 8.31 -14.55
CA LYS A 845 -1.77 9.24 -15.64
C LYS A 845 -2.43 8.52 -16.82
N GLY A 846 -3.64 8.96 -17.20
CA GLY A 846 -4.45 8.36 -18.26
C GLY A 846 -5.22 7.10 -17.86
N LYS A 847 -5.22 6.72 -16.58
CA LYS A 847 -6.01 5.59 -16.03
C LYS A 847 -6.91 6.09 -14.91
N THR A 848 -8.15 6.41 -15.27
CA THR A 848 -9.21 6.80 -14.34
C THR A 848 -10.15 5.63 -14.10
N LEU A 849 -10.48 5.39 -12.83
CA LEU A 849 -11.57 4.50 -12.43
C LEU A 849 -12.82 5.35 -12.21
N VAL A 850 -13.89 5.03 -12.93
CA VAL A 850 -15.24 5.52 -12.65
C VAL A 850 -15.88 4.51 -11.72
N VAL A 851 -16.07 4.90 -10.47
CA VAL A 851 -16.67 4.06 -9.43
C VAL A 851 -18.02 4.65 -9.06
N ARG A 852 -19.08 3.86 -9.20
CA ARG A 852 -20.42 4.21 -8.75
C ARG A 852 -20.89 3.24 -7.69
N CYS A 853 -21.39 3.73 -6.56
CA CYS A 853 -22.03 2.86 -5.57
C CYS A 853 -23.49 2.63 -5.99
N LEU A 854 -23.86 1.37 -6.22
CA LEU A 854 -25.22 1.01 -6.66
C LEU A 854 -26.13 0.74 -5.46
N ALA A 855 -25.64 -0.03 -4.49
CA ALA A 855 -26.40 -0.41 -3.30
C ALA A 855 -25.48 -0.92 -2.18
N ILE A 856 -25.94 -0.79 -0.94
CA ILE A 856 -25.36 -1.43 0.24
C ILE A 856 -26.42 -2.39 0.78
N GLY A 857 -26.12 -3.69 0.83
CA GLY A 857 -27.05 -4.71 1.30
C GLY A 857 -27.13 -4.81 2.82
N ASP A 858 -28.07 -5.62 3.31
CA ASP A 858 -28.19 -5.96 4.73
C ASP A 858 -27.05 -6.90 5.19
N VAL A 859 -26.88 -6.98 6.51
CA VAL A 859 -25.94 -7.90 7.15
C VAL A 859 -26.42 -9.34 6.97
N ASP A 860 -25.55 -10.22 6.47
CA ASP A 860 -25.85 -11.65 6.34
C ASP A 860 -25.65 -12.42 7.67
N GLU A 861 -26.06 -13.70 7.73
CA GLU A 861 -25.95 -14.56 8.92
C GLU A 861 -24.50 -14.74 9.45
N LYS A 862 -23.50 -14.39 8.62
CA LYS A 862 -22.08 -14.42 8.98
C LYS A 862 -21.56 -13.06 9.45
N GLY A 863 -22.43 -12.05 9.54
CA GLY A 863 -22.05 -10.70 9.93
C GLY A 863 -21.38 -9.90 8.80
N MET A 864 -21.57 -10.30 7.54
CA MET A 864 -20.97 -9.63 6.38
C MET A 864 -22.00 -8.79 5.63
N VAL A 865 -21.60 -7.60 5.18
CA VAL A 865 -22.39 -6.73 4.31
C VAL A 865 -21.84 -6.83 2.89
N THR A 866 -22.74 -6.91 1.90
CA THR A 866 -22.37 -6.88 0.49
C THR A 866 -22.64 -5.49 -0.08
N VAL A 867 -21.58 -4.83 -0.57
CA VAL A 867 -21.67 -3.56 -1.28
C VAL A 867 -21.57 -3.80 -2.79
N PHE A 868 -22.48 -3.21 -3.55
CA PHE A 868 -22.56 -3.31 -5.00
C PHE A 868 -22.04 -2.02 -5.62
N PHE A 869 -21.04 -2.14 -6.48
CA PHE A 869 -20.47 -1.04 -7.25
C PHE A 869 -20.66 -1.29 -8.74
N GLU A 870 -20.60 -0.22 -9.51
CA GLU A 870 -20.20 -0.25 -10.91
C GLU A 870 -18.78 0.31 -11.01
N LEU A 871 -17.89 -0.40 -11.69
CA LEU A 871 -16.51 0.01 -11.93
C LEU A 871 -16.26 0.03 -13.44
N ASN A 872 -16.10 1.21 -14.03
CA ASN A 872 -15.95 1.42 -15.47
C ASN A 872 -17.05 0.73 -16.29
N GLY A 873 -18.32 0.93 -15.90
CA GLY A 873 -19.49 0.32 -16.58
C GLY A 873 -19.70 -1.17 -16.26
N GLN A 874 -19.02 -1.74 -15.26
CA GLN A 874 -19.11 -3.15 -14.93
C GLN A 874 -19.56 -3.38 -13.47
N PRO A 875 -20.58 -4.21 -13.23
CA PRO A 875 -21.02 -4.50 -11.87
C PRO A 875 -19.95 -5.27 -11.09
N ARG A 876 -19.74 -4.87 -9.84
CA ARG A 876 -18.83 -5.46 -8.88
C ARG A 876 -19.55 -5.61 -7.55
N ARG A 877 -19.24 -6.67 -6.82
CA ARG A 877 -19.69 -6.86 -5.45
C ARG A 877 -18.48 -7.04 -4.54
N VAL A 878 -18.55 -6.42 -3.37
CA VAL A 878 -17.52 -6.51 -2.34
C VAL A 878 -18.21 -6.91 -1.04
N LYS A 879 -17.61 -7.84 -0.30
CA LYS A 879 -18.10 -8.24 1.03
C LYS A 879 -17.16 -7.73 2.10
N VAL A 880 -17.70 -7.04 3.10
CA VAL A 880 -16.96 -6.54 4.26
C VAL A 880 -17.68 -6.92 5.55
N PRO A 881 -16.95 -7.17 6.66
CA PRO A 881 -17.59 -7.45 7.94
C PRO A 881 -18.26 -6.19 8.50
N ASP A 882 -19.43 -6.35 9.13
CA ASP A 882 -20.07 -5.30 9.92
C ASP A 882 -19.52 -5.29 11.35
N ARG A 883 -18.43 -4.54 11.53
CA ARG A 883 -17.76 -4.40 12.82
C ARG A 883 -18.58 -3.54 13.79
N ALA A 884 -19.53 -2.73 13.31
CA ALA A 884 -20.35 -1.87 14.15
C ALA A 884 -21.36 -2.68 15.00
N HIS A 885 -21.83 -3.82 14.48
CA HIS A 885 -22.73 -4.73 15.18
C HIS A 885 -22.04 -5.96 15.78
N GLY A 886 -20.73 -5.87 16.03
CA GLY A 886 -19.98 -6.91 16.75
C GLY A 886 -19.57 -8.12 15.89
N ALA A 887 -19.71 -8.06 14.56
CA ALA A 887 -19.12 -9.06 13.69
C ALA A 887 -17.59 -8.86 13.67
N SER A 888 -16.89 -9.58 14.52
CA SER A 888 -15.48 -9.88 14.27
C SER A 888 -15.40 -10.96 13.18
N ALA A 889 -14.30 -11.03 12.45
CA ALA A 889 -13.99 -12.15 11.56
C ALA A 889 -13.86 -13.51 12.31
N ALA A 890 -14.33 -13.62 13.56
CA ALA A 890 -14.16 -14.73 14.49
C ALA A 890 -14.97 -16.00 14.17
N LYS A 891 -15.66 -16.07 13.03
CA LYS A 891 -16.14 -17.36 12.50
C LYS A 891 -15.15 -18.02 11.52
N ALA A 892 -14.02 -17.38 11.19
CA ALA A 892 -12.93 -18.05 10.48
C ALA A 892 -12.09 -18.86 11.48
N ARG A 893 -11.75 -20.11 11.14
CA ARG A 893 -10.82 -20.92 11.95
C ARG A 893 -9.48 -20.17 12.06
N ARG A 894 -8.86 -20.18 13.23
CA ARG A 894 -7.55 -19.55 13.48
C ARG A 894 -6.57 -20.08 12.44
N LYS A 895 -5.83 -19.20 11.76
CA LYS A 895 -4.80 -19.61 10.80
C LYS A 895 -3.48 -19.87 11.52
N ALA A 896 -2.69 -20.81 11.03
CA ALA A 896 -1.33 -21.03 11.49
C ALA A 896 -0.47 -19.81 11.13
N GLU A 897 0.24 -19.27 12.13
CA GLU A 897 1.18 -18.16 11.93
C GLU A 897 2.38 -18.61 11.07
N PRO A 898 2.69 -17.93 9.95
CA PRO A 898 3.85 -18.27 9.13
C PRO A 898 5.15 -18.22 9.94
N GLY A 899 5.96 -19.27 9.84
CA GLY A 899 7.25 -19.37 10.55
C GLY A 899 7.16 -19.69 12.04
N ASN A 900 5.94 -19.81 12.61
CA ASN A 900 5.77 -20.28 13.98
C ASN A 900 5.82 -21.81 14.00
N GLU A 901 6.99 -22.33 14.36
CA GLU A 901 7.25 -23.75 14.43
C GLU A 901 6.40 -24.54 15.45
N ALA A 902 5.70 -23.84 16.36
CA ALA A 902 4.74 -24.47 17.27
C ALA A 902 3.36 -24.70 16.64
N HIS A 903 3.12 -24.20 15.42
CA HIS A 903 1.83 -24.29 14.75
C HIS A 903 1.83 -25.32 13.61
N VAL A 904 0.87 -26.24 13.63
CA VAL A 904 0.61 -27.17 12.53
C VAL A 904 -0.60 -26.68 11.75
N GLY A 905 -0.35 -26.09 10.58
CA GLY A 905 -1.38 -25.64 9.66
C GLY A 905 -1.85 -26.74 8.69
N ALA A 906 -3.08 -26.63 8.19
CA ALA A 906 -3.58 -27.47 7.12
C ALA A 906 -2.78 -27.21 5.83
N PRO A 907 -2.14 -28.23 5.23
CA PRO A 907 -1.37 -28.03 3.99
C PRO A 907 -2.27 -27.81 2.77
N MET A 908 -3.53 -28.25 2.85
CA MET A 908 -4.52 -28.19 1.79
C MET A 908 -5.93 -28.21 2.37
N PRO A 909 -6.94 -27.70 1.64
CA PRO A 909 -8.33 -27.85 2.04
C PRO A 909 -8.75 -29.32 1.99
N GLY A 910 -9.61 -29.74 2.92
CA GLY A 910 -10.04 -31.13 3.02
C GLY A 910 -11.03 -31.37 4.15
N VAL A 911 -11.23 -32.64 4.49
CA VAL A 911 -11.98 -33.07 5.66
C VAL A 911 -11.05 -33.85 6.57
N VAL A 912 -11.05 -33.58 7.87
CA VAL A 912 -10.29 -34.39 8.83
C VAL A 912 -10.93 -35.78 8.90
N SER A 913 -10.26 -36.81 8.40
CA SER A 913 -10.78 -38.20 8.41
C SER A 913 -10.63 -38.84 9.78
N ALA A 914 -9.49 -38.62 10.44
CA ALA A 914 -9.18 -39.16 11.75
C ALA A 914 -8.24 -38.25 12.54
N LEU A 915 -8.37 -38.27 13.87
CA LEU A 915 -7.51 -37.56 14.80
C LEU A 915 -6.76 -38.59 15.67
N ALA A 916 -5.43 -38.53 15.70
CA ALA A 916 -4.58 -39.52 16.38
C ALA A 916 -4.01 -39.02 17.72
N VAL A 917 -4.19 -37.73 18.05
CA VAL A 917 -3.65 -37.11 19.27
C VAL A 917 -4.67 -36.26 20.03
N ALA A 918 -4.41 -36.01 21.31
CA ALA A 918 -5.21 -35.13 22.17
C ALA A 918 -4.37 -34.01 22.82
N ALA A 919 -5.02 -32.93 23.25
CA ALA A 919 -4.36 -31.88 24.02
C ALA A 919 -3.79 -32.46 25.34
N GLY A 920 -2.57 -32.07 25.68
CA GLY A 920 -1.77 -32.59 26.79
C GLY A 920 -0.96 -33.84 26.47
N GLN A 921 -1.08 -34.43 25.28
CA GLN A 921 -0.34 -35.63 24.89
C GLN A 921 1.09 -35.27 24.46
N ALA A 922 2.07 -36.04 24.95
CA ALA A 922 3.45 -36.00 24.46
C ALA A 922 3.58 -36.80 23.15
N VAL A 923 4.24 -36.21 22.16
CA VAL A 923 4.48 -36.82 20.84
C VAL A 923 5.96 -36.68 20.46
N LYS A 924 6.44 -37.58 19.60
CA LYS A 924 7.78 -37.55 19.01
C LYS A 924 7.72 -37.17 17.54
N ALA A 925 8.82 -36.64 17.02
CA ALA A 925 8.97 -36.40 15.59
C ALA A 925 8.69 -37.68 14.78
N GLY A 926 7.80 -37.58 13.79
CA GLY A 926 7.32 -38.70 12.96
C GLY A 926 5.99 -39.32 13.41
N ASP A 927 5.53 -39.05 14.64
CA ASP A 927 4.24 -39.57 15.12
C ASP A 927 3.08 -38.97 14.31
N VAL A 928 2.07 -39.79 14.00
CA VAL A 928 0.88 -39.33 13.29
C VAL A 928 0.05 -38.44 14.21
N LEU A 929 -0.31 -37.26 13.71
CA LEU A 929 -1.14 -36.29 14.42
C LEU A 929 -2.62 -36.43 14.02
N LEU A 930 -2.90 -36.40 12.72
CA LEU A 930 -4.24 -36.54 12.16
C LEU A 930 -4.16 -36.91 10.67
N SER A 931 -5.27 -37.35 10.10
CA SER A 931 -5.40 -37.62 8.66
C SER A 931 -6.41 -36.68 8.02
N ILE A 932 -6.11 -36.24 6.80
CA ILE A 932 -6.96 -35.38 5.98
C ILE A 932 -7.34 -36.13 4.72
N GLU A 933 -8.64 -36.16 4.43
CA GLU A 933 -9.17 -36.62 3.15
C GLU A 933 -9.42 -35.42 2.24
N ALA A 934 -8.77 -35.42 1.07
CA ALA A 934 -8.99 -34.45 0.02
C ALA A 934 -8.95 -35.15 -1.33
N MET A 935 -9.90 -34.84 -2.22
CA MET A 935 -9.96 -35.40 -3.59
C MET A 935 -9.91 -36.95 -3.64
N LYS A 936 -10.55 -37.63 -2.67
CA LYS A 936 -10.57 -39.10 -2.51
C LYS A 936 -9.20 -39.73 -2.18
N MET A 937 -8.23 -38.91 -1.78
CA MET A 937 -6.93 -39.32 -1.26
C MET A 937 -6.84 -38.98 0.22
N GLU A 938 -6.35 -39.93 1.02
CA GLU A 938 -6.11 -39.74 2.45
C GLU A 938 -4.61 -39.45 2.69
N THR A 939 -4.32 -38.36 3.38
CA THR A 939 -2.95 -37.92 3.70
C THR A 939 -2.79 -37.80 5.22
N ALA A 940 -1.82 -38.51 5.79
CA ALA A 940 -1.48 -38.39 7.20
C ALA A 940 -0.53 -37.21 7.44
N LEU A 941 -0.82 -36.39 8.46
CA LEU A 941 0.06 -35.37 8.97
C LEU A 941 0.86 -35.91 10.16
N HIS A 942 2.17 -35.67 10.13
CA HIS A 942 3.11 -36.16 11.14
C HIS A 942 3.68 -34.99 11.96
N ALA A 943 4.07 -35.28 13.20
CA ALA A 943 4.77 -34.32 14.05
C ALA A 943 6.17 -34.06 13.48
N GLU A 944 6.53 -32.79 13.28
CA GLU A 944 7.88 -32.41 12.81
C GLU A 944 8.89 -32.30 13.96
N ARG A 945 8.43 -32.39 15.22
CA ARG A 945 9.24 -32.25 16.42
C ARG A 945 8.71 -33.09 17.58
N ASP A 946 9.57 -33.28 18.57
CA ASP A 946 9.17 -33.73 19.91
C ASP A 946 8.48 -32.58 20.65
N GLY A 947 7.41 -32.87 21.39
CA GLY A 947 6.73 -31.84 22.18
C GLY A 947 5.43 -32.32 22.82
N THR A 948 4.79 -31.43 23.57
CA THR A 948 3.46 -31.66 24.15
C THR A 948 2.43 -30.87 23.34
N ILE A 949 1.34 -31.51 22.96
CA ILE A 949 0.25 -30.82 22.25
C ILE A 949 -0.46 -29.87 23.22
N ALA A 950 -0.42 -28.57 22.99
CA ALA A 950 -1.14 -27.57 23.78
C ALA A 950 -2.62 -27.51 23.38
N GLU A 951 -2.89 -27.45 22.08
CA GLU A 951 -4.24 -27.28 21.53
C GLU A 951 -4.48 -28.21 20.35
N VAL A 952 -5.67 -28.80 20.31
CA VAL A 952 -6.23 -29.43 19.10
C VAL A 952 -7.50 -28.67 18.73
N LEU A 953 -7.50 -28.04 17.55
CA LEU A 953 -8.51 -27.06 17.12
C LEU A 953 -9.52 -27.64 16.11
N VAL A 954 -9.41 -28.93 15.81
CA VAL A 954 -10.24 -29.65 14.82
C VAL A 954 -10.72 -31.00 15.36
N LYS A 955 -11.80 -31.52 14.78
CA LYS A 955 -12.37 -32.84 15.07
C LYS A 955 -12.54 -33.65 13.79
N ALA A 956 -12.63 -34.98 13.91
CA ALA A 956 -12.97 -35.83 12.77
C ALA A 956 -14.31 -35.40 12.15
N GLY A 957 -14.36 -35.29 10.83
CA GLY A 957 -15.47 -34.75 10.05
C GLY A 957 -15.45 -33.23 9.84
N ASP A 958 -14.54 -32.49 10.48
CA ASP A 958 -14.40 -31.04 10.26
C ASP A 958 -13.88 -30.75 8.85
N GLN A 959 -14.53 -29.78 8.20
CA GLN A 959 -13.97 -29.13 7.01
C GLN A 959 -12.89 -28.14 7.42
N ILE A 960 -11.78 -28.19 6.72
CA ILE A 960 -10.60 -27.35 6.92
C ILE A 960 -10.21 -26.69 5.60
N ASP A 961 -9.80 -25.42 5.67
CA ASP A 961 -9.20 -24.68 4.57
C ASP A 961 -7.68 -24.67 4.71
N ALA A 962 -6.97 -24.38 3.61
CA ALA A 962 -5.51 -24.23 3.66
C ALA A 962 -5.10 -23.21 4.74
N LYS A 963 -4.02 -23.53 5.46
CA LYS A 963 -3.46 -22.77 6.57
C LYS A 963 -4.33 -22.67 7.83
N ASP A 964 -5.48 -23.33 7.91
CA ASP A 964 -6.18 -23.47 9.19
C ASP A 964 -5.26 -24.11 10.22
N LEU A 965 -5.16 -23.51 11.41
CA LEU A 965 -4.40 -24.06 12.52
C LEU A 965 -5.13 -25.30 13.01
N LEU A 966 -4.48 -26.45 12.88
CA LEU A 966 -5.03 -27.74 13.27
C LEU A 966 -4.61 -28.08 14.70
N ILE A 967 -3.32 -27.93 14.98
CA ILE A 967 -2.68 -28.29 16.24
C ILE A 967 -1.65 -27.24 16.62
N ALA A 968 -1.52 -26.95 17.92
CA ALA A 968 -0.43 -26.14 18.47
C ALA A 968 0.37 -26.95 19.52
N PHE A 969 1.70 -26.85 19.47
CA PHE A 969 2.60 -27.35 20.49
C PHE A 969 2.73 -26.35 21.65
N GLY A 970 2.95 -26.88 22.86
CA GLY A 970 3.13 -26.11 24.11
C GLY A 970 4.58 -25.89 24.50
#